data_AF-A0A2U1B556-F1
#
_entry.id   AF-A0A2U1B556-F1
#
_cell.length_a   1.000
_cell.length_b   1.000
_cell.length_c   1.000
_cell.angle_alpha   90.00
_cell.angle_beta   90.00
_cell.angle_gamma   90.00
#
_symmetry.space_group_name_H-M   'P 1'
#
loop_
_entity.id
_entity.type
_entity.pdbx_description
1 polymer ?
#
loop_
_entity_poly.entity_id
_entity_poly.type
_entity_poly.pdbx_seq_one_letter_code
_entity_poly.pdbx_strand_id
1 'polypeptide(L)'
;MKKLLLLFFAFATLSVSGQTVLVDKVTDPVEWVNPLMGTDSKHSLSNGNTYPAVALPWGMNFWMPQTGKMGDGWGYLYSADKIRGFKQTHQPSPWMNDYGQFAIMPVTGKLKFNEEDRASWFSHKSEVAKPYYYSVYLADHDVTTELAPTERAASFRFTFPETESAYVVIDAFDKGSYIKIIPNENKIIGYTTKNSGGVPENFKNYFVIVFDKPFASTATWSGDKLQAKVLELQDNHVGAAVGFKTRKGEQVHARVASSFISPEQAELNLKEIGNDDFETVKEKGKQAWNKELSRIAVEGGTPEQMRTFYSCLYRTLLFPRKFYELDAAGNVMHYSPYNGKVLPGFMYTDTGFWDTFRALFPFLNLMYPSVNAEIQEGLANTYKEGGWLPEWASPGYRNVMVGNNSASVVADAYLKGVRGQDIKALYEGVLKGANNEGPLTAVGRAGAAYYNKLGYVPYDVKINENAARTLEYAYDDFAIYQLAKALKRPKKEINLYAKRALNYRNLYDPATGLMRGKNQDGTFQSPFNPFKWGDAFTEGNSWHYSWSVFHDVQGLIDLMGGKTNFTAKLDSVFTLPPVYDESYYGAVIHEIREMQIANMGQYAHGNQPIQHMIYLYNYAGEPWKAQYWVRETMDRMYTPAPDGYCGDEDNGQTSAWYVFSALGFYPVTPATDQYVLGAPLFKKATLQLENGKQLVISAPENSADNKYINSMRLNGKSYDKNWLSHSELLKGAAIDFQMTNSPNKQRGTKEGAYPYSLSREK
;
A
#
# COMPACT_ATOMS: atom_id res chain seq x y z
N MET A 1 -53.66 -14.38 -63.82
CA MET A 1 -52.79 -15.58 -63.84
C MET A 1 -51.57 -15.31 -62.97
N LYS A 2 -51.28 -16.22 -62.02
CA LYS A 2 -49.98 -16.55 -61.35
C LYS A 2 -49.26 -15.41 -60.59
N LYS A 3 -49.22 -15.41 -59.25
CA LYS A 3 -48.34 -16.17 -58.31
C LYS A 3 -46.84 -15.86 -58.46
N LEU A 4 -46.22 -15.39 -57.35
CA LEU A 4 -44.85 -15.59 -56.81
C LEU A 4 -44.37 -14.28 -56.13
N LEU A 5 -43.69 -14.21 -55.00
CA LEU A 5 -43.32 -15.13 -53.91
C LEU A 5 -42.77 -14.21 -52.80
N LEU A 6 -43.32 -14.26 -51.57
CA LEU A 6 -42.73 -13.60 -50.40
C LEU A 6 -41.52 -14.43 -49.92
N LEU A 7 -40.33 -13.83 -49.86
CA LEU A 7 -39.14 -14.41 -49.24
C LEU A 7 -38.97 -13.78 -47.85
N PHE A 8 -39.31 -14.57 -46.84
CA PHE A 8 -38.95 -14.37 -45.43
C PHE A 8 -37.43 -14.50 -45.30
N PHE A 9 -36.73 -13.41 -44.97
CA PHE A 9 -35.36 -13.48 -44.43
C PHE A 9 -35.45 -13.59 -42.92
N ALA A 10 -35.36 -14.82 -42.41
CA ALA A 10 -35.10 -15.08 -41.00
C ALA A 10 -33.61 -14.76 -40.72
N PHE A 11 -33.34 -13.57 -40.19
CA PHE A 11 -32.08 -13.29 -39.51
C PHE A 11 -32.08 -14.09 -38.20
N ALA A 12 -31.46 -15.26 -38.23
CA ALA A 12 -31.05 -15.95 -37.01
C ALA A 12 -29.98 -15.08 -36.33
N THR A 13 -30.40 -14.26 -35.38
CA THR A 13 -29.51 -13.70 -34.36
C THR A 13 -28.97 -14.87 -33.54
N LEU A 14 -27.82 -15.39 -33.94
CA LEU A 14 -26.96 -16.18 -33.06
C LEU A 14 -26.50 -15.24 -31.95
N SER A 15 -27.28 -15.20 -30.88
CA SER A 15 -26.83 -14.73 -29.57
C SER A 15 -25.71 -15.66 -29.15
N VAL A 16 -24.48 -15.35 -29.52
CA VAL A 16 -23.30 -15.96 -28.91
C VAL A 16 -23.31 -15.45 -27.48
N SER A 17 -23.95 -16.21 -26.59
CA SER A 17 -23.69 -16.14 -25.17
C SER A 17 -22.22 -16.51 -25.02
N GLY A 18 -21.33 -15.51 -25.08
CA GLY A 18 -19.92 -15.71 -24.83
C GLY A 18 -19.81 -16.35 -23.46
N GLN A 19 -19.52 -17.64 -23.40
CA GLN A 19 -19.22 -18.29 -22.13
C GLN A 19 -18.01 -17.55 -21.57
N THR A 20 -18.21 -16.89 -20.43
CA THR A 20 -17.10 -16.27 -19.71
C THR A 20 -16.08 -17.35 -19.42
N VAL A 21 -14.94 -17.30 -20.11
CA VAL A 21 -13.86 -18.27 -19.94
C VAL A 21 -13.30 -18.07 -18.54
N LEU A 22 -13.42 -19.09 -17.68
CA LEU A 22 -12.82 -19.08 -16.35
C LEU A 22 -11.37 -19.57 -16.46
N VAL A 23 -10.51 -19.04 -15.59
CA VAL A 23 -9.11 -19.44 -15.48
C VAL A 23 -8.99 -20.50 -14.40
N ASP A 24 -8.83 -21.76 -14.81
CA ASP A 24 -8.78 -22.90 -13.88
C ASP A 24 -7.38 -23.15 -13.29
N LYS A 25 -6.32 -22.52 -13.86
CA LYS A 25 -4.95 -22.65 -13.34
C LYS A 25 -4.11 -21.45 -13.70
N VAL A 26 -3.37 -20.93 -12.72
CA VAL A 26 -2.35 -19.89 -12.90
C VAL A 26 -0.98 -20.50 -12.64
N THR A 27 -0.12 -20.52 -13.66
CA THR A 27 1.25 -21.07 -13.58
C THR A 27 2.35 -20.01 -13.48
N ASP A 28 2.05 -18.79 -13.92
CA ASP A 28 2.98 -17.67 -14.00
C ASP A 28 2.25 -16.41 -13.48
N PRO A 29 1.99 -16.32 -12.16
CA PRO A 29 1.13 -15.29 -11.59
C PRO A 29 1.62 -13.87 -11.85
N VAL A 30 2.92 -13.65 -11.97
CA VAL A 30 3.47 -12.31 -12.28
C VAL A 30 3.03 -11.79 -13.66
N GLU A 31 2.65 -12.67 -14.59
CA GLU A 31 2.13 -12.25 -15.91
C GLU A 31 0.72 -11.68 -15.85
N TRP A 32 -0.01 -11.90 -14.76
CA TRP A 32 -1.32 -11.32 -14.50
C TRP A 32 -1.23 -9.93 -13.86
N VAL A 33 -0.06 -9.55 -13.36
CA VAL A 33 0.15 -8.25 -12.72
C VAL A 33 0.15 -7.14 -13.77
N ASN A 34 -0.61 -6.07 -13.49
CA ASN A 34 -0.56 -4.81 -14.21
C ASN A 34 0.01 -3.70 -13.30
N PRO A 35 1.31 -3.35 -13.42
CA PRO A 35 1.88 -2.22 -12.69
C PRO A 35 1.28 -0.86 -13.05
N LEU A 36 0.55 -0.74 -14.17
CA LEU A 36 -0.14 0.49 -14.56
C LEU A 36 -1.49 0.67 -13.84
N MET A 37 -1.98 -0.33 -13.11
CA MET A 37 -3.22 -0.22 -12.34
C MET A 37 -3.09 0.90 -11.29
N GLY A 38 -3.92 1.94 -11.44
CA GLY A 38 -3.95 3.15 -10.63
C GLY A 38 -3.14 4.34 -11.14
N THR A 39 -2.47 4.20 -12.30
CA THR A 39 -1.62 5.26 -12.87
C THR A 39 -2.39 6.29 -13.71
N ASP A 40 -3.63 6.00 -14.11
CA ASP A 40 -4.53 7.00 -14.69
C ASP A 40 -5.29 7.74 -13.58
N SER A 41 -4.52 8.46 -12.78
CA SER A 41 -5.00 9.26 -11.65
C SER A 41 -4.59 10.71 -11.81
N LYS A 42 -5.24 11.61 -11.06
CA LYS A 42 -4.87 13.03 -11.00
C LYS A 42 -5.17 13.57 -9.62
N HIS A 43 -4.54 14.68 -9.25
CA HIS A 43 -4.75 15.33 -7.94
C HIS A 43 -6.23 15.54 -7.56
N SER A 44 -7.11 15.79 -8.54
CA SER A 44 -8.54 16.06 -8.27
C SER A 44 -9.42 14.81 -8.16
N LEU A 45 -8.89 13.65 -8.56
CA LEU A 45 -9.60 12.38 -8.54
C LEU A 45 -8.58 11.24 -8.64
N SER A 46 -8.43 10.48 -7.56
CA SER A 46 -7.59 9.30 -7.57
C SER A 46 -8.35 8.11 -8.13
N ASN A 47 -7.67 7.35 -8.98
CA ASN A 47 -8.04 5.99 -9.31
C ASN A 47 -6.98 5.00 -8.81
N GLY A 48 -6.19 5.40 -7.80
CA GLY A 48 -5.13 4.62 -7.18
C GLY A 48 -3.82 5.37 -6.97
N ASN A 49 -3.64 6.56 -7.56
CA ASN A 49 -2.45 7.41 -7.42
C ASN A 49 -1.11 6.65 -7.41
N THR A 50 -1.01 5.62 -8.26
CA THR A 50 0.17 4.76 -8.32
C THR A 50 1.14 5.20 -9.41
N TYR A 51 2.34 4.61 -9.37
CA TYR A 51 3.28 4.58 -10.48
C TYR A 51 3.67 3.12 -10.77
N PRO A 52 4.15 2.79 -11.97
CA PRO A 52 4.61 1.44 -12.29
C PRO A 52 5.96 1.16 -11.62
N ALA A 53 5.90 0.63 -10.38
CA ALA A 53 7.10 0.34 -9.60
C ALA A 53 7.78 -0.94 -10.13
N VAL A 54 8.87 -0.76 -10.87
CA VAL A 54 9.72 -1.85 -11.34
C VAL A 54 10.72 -2.16 -10.24
N ALA A 55 10.45 -3.22 -9.48
CA ALA A 55 11.14 -3.55 -8.24
C ALA A 55 11.02 -5.04 -7.93
N LEU A 56 11.84 -5.54 -7.01
CA LEU A 56 11.59 -6.82 -6.34
C LEU A 56 10.68 -6.61 -5.12
N PRO A 57 10.04 -7.68 -4.57
CA PRO A 57 9.27 -7.58 -3.34
C PRO A 57 10.06 -6.88 -2.22
N TRP A 58 9.49 -5.83 -1.64
CA TRP A 58 10.09 -4.93 -0.63
C TRP A 58 11.48 -4.36 -0.99
N GLY A 59 11.83 -4.31 -2.27
CA GLY A 59 13.13 -3.80 -2.74
C GLY A 59 13.45 -2.42 -2.17
N MET A 60 14.72 -2.18 -1.82
CA MET A 60 15.14 -0.88 -1.29
C MET A 60 14.98 0.22 -2.32
N ASN A 61 15.36 -0.03 -3.57
CA ASN A 61 15.33 0.96 -4.64
C ASN A 61 14.29 0.57 -5.69
N PHE A 62 13.21 1.34 -5.84
CA PHE A 62 12.28 1.15 -6.94
C PHE A 62 12.72 1.96 -8.16
N TRP A 63 12.34 1.48 -9.34
CA TRP A 63 12.52 2.20 -10.60
C TRP A 63 11.19 2.49 -11.27
N MET A 64 11.08 3.64 -11.93
CA MET A 64 9.92 3.96 -12.76
C MET A 64 10.29 4.80 -13.99
N PRO A 65 9.56 4.68 -15.11
CA PRO A 65 9.51 5.77 -16.09
C PRO A 65 8.97 7.04 -15.43
N GLN A 66 9.58 8.19 -15.73
CA GLN A 66 9.15 9.49 -15.23
C GLN A 66 8.52 10.27 -16.38
N THR A 67 7.26 10.66 -16.22
CA THR A 67 6.54 11.56 -17.13
C THR A 67 6.31 12.94 -16.50
N GLY A 68 6.09 13.00 -15.18
CA GLY A 68 5.93 14.22 -14.39
C GLY A 68 7.24 14.96 -14.18
N LYS A 69 7.16 16.28 -13.94
CA LYS A 69 8.33 17.14 -13.72
C LYS A 69 9.12 16.74 -12.47
N MET A 70 10.38 17.13 -12.42
CA MET A 70 11.19 16.94 -11.20
C MET A 70 10.50 17.57 -9.97
N GLY A 71 10.21 16.74 -8.97
CA GLY A 71 9.55 17.16 -7.72
C GLY A 71 8.03 17.09 -7.74
N ASP A 72 7.41 16.77 -8.87
CA ASP A 72 5.98 16.46 -8.92
C ASP A 72 5.71 15.09 -8.27
N GLY A 73 4.70 15.04 -7.39
CA GLY A 73 4.24 13.79 -6.77
C GLY A 73 3.63 12.82 -7.80
N TRP A 74 3.03 13.34 -8.88
CA TRP A 74 2.58 12.52 -10.01
C TRP A 74 3.74 12.27 -10.97
N GLY A 75 4.77 11.56 -10.48
CA GLY A 75 5.99 11.25 -11.22
C GLY A 75 5.75 10.43 -12.50
N TYR A 76 4.67 9.65 -12.55
CA TYR A 76 4.14 8.99 -13.74
C TYR A 76 2.63 9.21 -13.81
N LEU A 77 2.13 9.44 -15.02
CA LEU A 77 0.72 9.59 -15.35
C LEU A 77 0.47 8.80 -16.64
N TYR A 78 -0.54 7.93 -16.64
CA TYR A 78 -0.92 7.17 -17.84
C TYR A 78 -1.29 8.11 -19.00
N SER A 79 -1.98 9.22 -18.73
CA SER A 79 -2.36 10.19 -19.75
C SER A 79 -1.21 11.05 -20.30
N ALA A 80 0.02 10.89 -19.81
CA ALA A 80 1.15 11.69 -20.27
C ALA A 80 1.76 11.16 -21.56
N ASP A 81 2.14 12.08 -22.44
CA ASP A 81 2.64 11.77 -23.77
C ASP A 81 4.17 11.57 -23.84
N LYS A 82 4.89 11.96 -22.80
CA LYS A 82 6.36 12.02 -22.82
C LYS A 82 7.01 11.45 -21.58
N ILE A 83 8.10 10.71 -21.79
CA ILE A 83 9.03 10.26 -20.75
C ILE A 83 10.25 11.18 -20.74
N ARG A 84 10.64 11.65 -19.56
CA ARG A 84 11.80 12.55 -19.34
C ARG A 84 12.98 11.90 -18.61
N GLY A 85 12.81 10.66 -18.19
CA GLY A 85 13.86 9.84 -17.57
C GLY A 85 13.32 8.54 -16.99
N PHE A 86 14.25 7.66 -16.61
CA PHE A 86 14.01 6.46 -15.82
C PHE A 86 14.61 6.71 -14.45
N LYS A 87 13.73 6.81 -13.45
CA LYS A 87 14.01 7.39 -12.14
C LYS A 87 14.13 6.28 -11.08
N GLN A 88 15.18 6.33 -10.27
CA GLN A 88 15.18 5.64 -8.97
C GLN A 88 14.31 6.44 -8.00
N THR A 89 13.37 5.77 -7.34
CA THR A 89 12.35 6.40 -6.48
C THR A 89 12.12 5.60 -5.21
N HIS A 90 11.74 6.30 -4.15
CA HIS A 90 11.33 5.72 -2.87
C HIS A 90 9.90 6.14 -2.48
N GLN A 91 9.26 6.96 -3.31
CA GLN A 91 7.96 7.60 -3.04
C GLN A 91 6.88 6.60 -2.62
N PRO A 92 6.27 6.73 -1.43
CA PRO A 92 5.14 5.91 -1.03
C PRO A 92 3.80 6.39 -1.61
N SER A 93 3.63 7.69 -1.83
CA SER A 93 2.42 8.30 -2.40
C SER A 93 2.76 9.66 -3.02
N PRO A 94 1.95 10.20 -3.96
CA PRO A 94 2.20 11.54 -4.51
C PRO A 94 2.18 12.64 -3.43
N TRP A 95 1.40 12.44 -2.37
CA TRP A 95 1.25 13.37 -1.24
C TRP A 95 2.50 13.42 -0.35
N MET A 96 3.09 12.26 -0.10
CA MET A 96 4.33 12.15 0.67
C MET A 96 5.56 12.57 -0.12
N ASN A 97 5.47 12.45 -1.44
CA ASN A 97 6.50 12.73 -2.42
C ASN A 97 7.76 11.89 -2.14
N ASP A 98 8.89 12.24 -2.74
CA ASP A 98 10.02 11.33 -2.90
C ASP A 98 11.28 11.79 -2.14
N TYR A 99 12.27 10.91 -2.05
CA TYR A 99 13.61 11.17 -1.52
C TYR A 99 14.64 10.23 -2.17
N GLY A 100 15.94 10.57 -2.10
CA GLY A 100 17.01 9.68 -2.60
C GLY A 100 16.91 9.37 -4.10
N GLN A 101 16.48 10.37 -4.87
CA GLN A 101 16.00 10.24 -6.24
C GLN A 101 17.00 10.80 -7.26
N PHE A 102 17.21 10.06 -8.36
CA PHE A 102 17.98 10.47 -9.53
C PHE A 102 17.41 9.79 -10.78
N ALA A 103 17.74 10.27 -11.98
CA ALA A 103 17.23 9.71 -13.23
C ALA A 103 18.30 9.50 -14.31
N ILE A 104 18.02 8.56 -15.21
CA ILE A 104 18.84 8.21 -16.37
C ILE A 104 17.97 8.36 -17.62
N MET A 105 18.48 8.97 -18.70
CA MET A 105 17.73 9.15 -19.94
C MET A 105 18.65 9.00 -21.17
N PRO A 106 18.42 8.02 -22.07
CA PRO A 106 19.12 7.98 -23.33
C PRO A 106 18.54 9.01 -24.31
N VAL A 107 19.41 9.67 -25.08
CA VAL A 107 19.05 10.65 -26.10
C VAL A 107 19.93 10.49 -27.33
N THR A 108 19.50 10.98 -28.49
CA THR A 108 20.29 11.00 -29.72
C THR A 108 20.32 12.39 -30.36
N GLY A 109 21.28 12.62 -31.27
CA GLY A 109 21.42 13.86 -32.01
C GLY A 109 22.13 14.94 -31.20
N LYS A 110 21.50 16.12 -31.01
CA LYS A 110 22.08 17.17 -30.16
C LYS A 110 21.94 16.77 -28.70
N LEU A 111 23.00 16.90 -27.89
CA LEU A 111 22.92 16.69 -26.45
C LEU A 111 21.91 17.66 -25.82
N LYS A 112 20.77 17.10 -25.36
CA LYS A 112 19.73 17.77 -24.58
C LYS A 112 19.75 17.18 -23.17
N PHE A 113 19.96 18.02 -22.16
CA PHE A 113 20.06 17.58 -20.76
C PHE A 113 18.99 18.19 -19.85
N ASN A 114 18.42 19.34 -20.20
CA ASN A 114 17.24 19.90 -19.52
C ASN A 114 16.06 18.92 -19.64
N GLU A 115 15.26 18.80 -18.58
CA GLU A 115 14.22 17.76 -18.49
C GLU A 115 13.17 17.83 -19.62
N GLU A 116 12.76 19.03 -20.03
CA GLU A 116 11.77 19.23 -21.09
C GLU A 116 12.37 18.96 -22.48
N ASP A 117 13.63 19.36 -22.69
CA ASP A 117 14.31 19.21 -23.96
C ASP A 117 14.65 17.74 -24.24
N ARG A 118 15.07 16.99 -23.21
CA ARG A 118 15.45 15.58 -23.32
C ARG A 118 14.25 14.63 -23.37
N ALA A 119 13.06 15.10 -23.00
CA ALA A 119 11.87 14.26 -22.98
C ALA A 119 11.53 13.73 -24.38
N SER A 120 10.94 12.54 -24.42
CA SER A 120 10.61 11.84 -25.66
C SER A 120 9.17 11.39 -25.68
N TRP A 121 8.49 11.58 -26.82
CA TRP A 121 7.19 10.95 -27.07
C TRP A 121 7.28 9.43 -26.96
N PHE A 122 6.27 8.82 -26.35
CA PHE A 122 6.10 7.37 -26.30
C PHE A 122 4.62 6.99 -26.48
N SER A 123 4.33 5.69 -26.54
CA SER A 123 2.96 5.18 -26.51
C SER A 123 2.89 3.91 -25.68
N HIS A 124 1.79 3.71 -24.94
CA HIS A 124 1.51 2.45 -24.25
C HIS A 124 1.44 1.24 -25.19
N LYS A 125 1.23 1.45 -26.50
CA LYS A 125 1.27 0.37 -27.51
C LYS A 125 2.68 -0.20 -27.73
N SER A 126 3.70 0.56 -27.35
CA SER A 126 5.13 0.20 -27.42
C SER A 126 5.76 0.26 -26.02
N GLU A 127 4.96 0.07 -24.98
CA GLU A 127 5.37 -0.01 -23.58
C GLU A 127 5.05 -1.40 -23.05
N VAL A 128 5.99 -1.97 -22.31
CA VAL A 128 5.77 -3.19 -21.53
C VAL A 128 6.12 -2.88 -20.09
N ALA A 129 5.12 -2.88 -19.21
CA ALA A 129 5.30 -2.69 -17.78
C ALA A 129 5.04 -4.01 -17.04
N LYS A 130 6.08 -4.55 -16.39
CA LYS A 130 6.03 -5.72 -15.51
C LYS A 130 6.77 -5.38 -14.20
N PRO A 131 6.43 -6.04 -13.08
CA PRO A 131 7.13 -5.80 -11.81
C PRO A 131 8.65 -5.98 -11.90
N TYR A 132 9.10 -6.93 -12.71
CA TYR A 132 10.51 -7.32 -12.87
C TYR A 132 11.18 -6.76 -14.13
N TYR A 133 10.44 -6.06 -14.99
CA TYR A 133 10.92 -5.65 -16.31
C TYR A 133 10.08 -4.49 -16.85
N TYR A 134 10.76 -3.47 -17.37
CA TYR A 134 10.10 -2.42 -18.12
C TYR A 134 10.80 -2.19 -19.45
N SER A 135 10.01 -1.93 -20.50
CA SER A 135 10.50 -1.58 -21.84
C SER A 135 9.64 -0.50 -22.45
N VAL A 136 10.28 0.46 -23.11
CA VAL A 136 9.57 1.49 -23.89
C VAL A 136 10.40 1.97 -25.07
N TYR A 137 9.72 2.28 -26.18
CA TYR A 137 10.30 2.98 -27.32
C TYR A 137 10.14 4.50 -27.18
N LEU A 138 11.25 5.22 -27.26
CA LEU A 138 11.35 6.68 -27.18
C LEU A 138 11.43 7.28 -28.59
N ALA A 139 10.31 7.76 -29.11
CA ALA A 139 10.14 8.09 -30.52
C ALA A 139 11.03 9.24 -31.00
N ASP A 140 11.25 10.26 -30.16
CA ASP A 140 12.07 11.43 -30.55
C ASP A 140 13.57 11.09 -30.64
N HIS A 141 14.00 9.98 -30.02
CA HIS A 141 15.40 9.55 -29.98
C HIS A 141 15.68 8.29 -30.80
N ASP A 142 14.64 7.60 -31.27
CA ASP A 142 14.71 6.27 -31.90
C ASP A 142 15.47 5.25 -31.04
N VAL A 143 15.18 5.25 -29.72
CA VAL A 143 15.84 4.37 -28.73
C VAL A 143 14.79 3.52 -28.03
N THR A 144 15.03 2.22 -27.94
CA THR A 144 14.32 1.35 -26.99
C THR A 144 15.11 1.27 -25.70
N THR A 145 14.47 1.63 -24.57
CA THR A 145 15.05 1.48 -23.24
C THR A 145 14.40 0.31 -22.53
N GLU A 146 15.21 -0.52 -21.89
CA GLU A 146 14.77 -1.63 -21.06
C GLU A 146 15.47 -1.58 -19.70
N LEU A 147 14.76 -1.99 -18.63
CA LEU A 147 15.32 -2.05 -17.27
C LEU A 147 14.81 -3.29 -16.50
N ALA A 148 15.70 -3.92 -15.74
CA ALA A 148 15.41 -5.05 -14.85
C ALA A 148 16.06 -4.80 -13.47
N PRO A 149 15.31 -4.84 -12.36
CA PRO A 149 15.80 -4.47 -11.04
C PRO A 149 16.33 -5.67 -10.24
N THR A 150 17.14 -5.38 -9.23
CA THR A 150 17.38 -6.24 -8.05
C THR A 150 16.81 -5.55 -6.80
N GLU A 151 17.24 -5.90 -5.58
CA GLU A 151 16.75 -5.20 -4.38
C GLU A 151 17.31 -3.77 -4.29
N ARG A 152 18.57 -3.56 -4.71
CA ARG A 152 19.30 -2.28 -4.56
C ARG A 152 19.95 -1.79 -5.87
N ALA A 153 19.93 -2.60 -6.92
CA ALA A 153 20.54 -2.31 -8.21
C ALA A 153 19.54 -2.46 -9.36
N ALA A 154 19.93 -2.06 -10.57
CA ALA A 154 19.20 -2.30 -11.81
C ALA A 154 20.16 -2.43 -13.00
N SER A 155 19.79 -3.32 -13.91
CA SER A 155 20.43 -3.48 -15.22
C SER A 155 19.60 -2.76 -16.26
N PHE A 156 20.22 -1.82 -16.98
CA PHE A 156 19.63 -1.11 -18.10
C PHE A 156 20.21 -1.61 -19.42
N ARG A 157 19.37 -1.64 -20.46
CA ARG A 157 19.76 -1.88 -21.84
C ARG A 157 19.15 -0.81 -22.74
N PHE A 158 20.00 -0.09 -23.47
CA PHE A 158 19.60 0.94 -24.43
C PHE A 158 19.93 0.45 -25.84
N THR A 159 18.90 0.23 -26.66
CA THR A 159 19.08 -0.15 -28.07
C THR A 159 19.04 1.11 -28.92
N PHE A 160 20.20 1.56 -29.38
CA PHE A 160 20.36 2.80 -30.14
C PHE A 160 20.24 2.59 -31.66
N PRO A 161 19.89 3.65 -32.41
CA PRO A 161 19.96 3.63 -33.86
C PRO A 161 21.42 3.81 -34.32
N GLU A 162 21.62 3.80 -35.63
CA GLU A 162 22.90 4.22 -36.19
C GLU A 162 23.06 5.74 -36.01
N THR A 163 24.06 6.16 -35.24
CA THR A 163 24.33 7.58 -34.98
C THR A 163 25.74 7.81 -34.47
N GLU A 164 26.30 8.96 -34.81
CA GLU A 164 27.58 9.46 -34.26
C GLU A 164 27.39 10.18 -32.92
N SER A 165 26.14 10.34 -32.47
CA SER A 165 25.78 11.19 -31.33
C SER A 165 24.67 10.55 -30.50
N ALA A 166 24.94 9.38 -29.94
CA ALA A 166 24.14 8.77 -28.88
C ALA A 166 24.66 9.24 -27.51
N TYR A 167 23.76 9.53 -26.57
CA TYR A 167 24.13 9.90 -25.21
C TYR A 167 23.26 9.21 -24.18
N VAL A 168 23.80 9.07 -22.97
CA VAL A 168 23.02 8.78 -21.76
C VAL A 168 23.22 9.94 -20.79
N VAL A 169 22.12 10.59 -20.42
CA VAL A 169 22.06 11.72 -19.49
C VAL A 169 21.71 11.21 -18.10
N ILE A 170 22.48 11.63 -17.11
CA ILE A 170 22.27 11.34 -15.69
C ILE A 170 21.90 12.65 -15.01
N ASP A 171 20.80 12.64 -14.28
CA ASP A 171 20.28 13.78 -13.52
C ASP A 171 20.30 13.44 -12.03
N ALA A 172 21.17 14.12 -11.27
CA ALA A 172 21.30 13.90 -9.83
C ALA A 172 20.32 14.75 -9.00
N PHE A 173 19.40 15.46 -9.67
CA PHE A 173 18.34 16.28 -9.11
C PHE A 173 18.85 17.51 -8.33
N ASP A 174 17.94 18.43 -7.99
CA ASP A 174 18.27 19.67 -7.30
C ASP A 174 18.39 19.52 -5.77
N LYS A 175 18.55 20.64 -5.07
CA LYS A 175 18.72 20.76 -3.60
C LYS A 175 20.06 20.28 -3.06
N GLY A 176 21.08 20.25 -3.91
CA GLY A 176 22.44 19.91 -3.54
C GLY A 176 22.77 18.49 -3.99
N SER A 177 23.50 18.37 -5.08
CA SER A 177 23.88 17.08 -5.66
C SER A 177 25.32 17.10 -6.12
N TYR A 178 25.85 15.90 -6.36
CA TYR A 178 27.22 15.68 -6.78
C TYR A 178 27.26 14.63 -7.90
N ILE A 179 28.16 14.84 -8.85
CA ILE A 179 28.42 13.85 -9.89
C ILE A 179 29.88 13.85 -10.32
N LYS A 180 30.39 12.67 -10.64
CA LYS A 180 31.74 12.45 -11.15
C LYS A 180 31.75 11.37 -12.22
N ILE A 181 32.35 11.69 -13.36
CA ILE A 181 32.61 10.78 -14.48
C ILE A 181 34.04 10.26 -14.33
N ILE A 182 34.20 8.94 -14.44
CA ILE A 182 35.48 8.21 -14.37
C ILE A 182 35.65 7.45 -15.69
N PRO A 183 36.20 8.11 -16.75
CA PRO A 183 36.14 7.57 -18.11
C PRO A 183 36.93 6.26 -18.31
N ASN A 184 38.03 6.09 -17.59
CA ASN A 184 38.88 4.88 -17.65
C ASN A 184 38.20 3.63 -17.06
N GLU A 185 37.08 3.80 -16.35
CA GLU A 185 36.29 2.71 -15.78
C GLU A 185 34.89 2.62 -16.42
N ASN A 186 34.60 3.44 -17.44
CA ASN A 186 33.26 3.63 -18.01
C ASN A 186 32.21 3.87 -16.92
N LYS A 187 32.58 4.65 -15.90
CA LYS A 187 31.82 4.77 -14.66
C LYS A 187 31.39 6.19 -14.39
N ILE A 188 30.24 6.34 -13.76
CA ILE A 188 29.75 7.58 -13.15
C ILE A 188 29.37 7.27 -11.71
N ILE A 189 29.79 8.14 -10.80
CA ILE A 189 29.35 8.11 -9.39
C ILE A 189 28.71 9.44 -9.04
N GLY A 190 27.87 9.46 -8.02
CA GLY A 190 27.28 10.70 -7.55
C GLY A 190 26.49 10.53 -6.26
N TYR A 191 25.88 11.61 -5.81
CA TYR A 191 24.83 11.55 -4.80
C TYR A 191 23.73 12.56 -5.07
N THR A 192 22.54 12.24 -4.57
CA THR A 192 21.36 13.10 -4.53
C THR A 192 20.95 13.33 -3.08
N THR A 193 20.47 14.53 -2.77
CA THR A 193 19.93 14.88 -1.44
C THR A 193 18.48 15.30 -1.48
N LYS A 194 17.87 15.46 -2.67
CA LYS A 194 16.48 15.92 -2.80
C LYS A 194 15.57 15.00 -2.00
N ASN A 195 14.77 15.59 -1.11
CA ASN A 195 13.86 14.90 -0.22
C ASN A 195 12.68 15.80 0.12
N SER A 196 11.66 15.20 0.73
CA SER A 196 10.42 15.87 1.16
C SER A 196 10.29 15.98 2.69
N GLY A 197 11.42 16.06 3.38
CA GLY A 197 11.52 16.07 4.85
C GLY A 197 11.67 14.67 5.45
N GLY A 198 11.72 14.60 6.78
CA GLY A 198 11.93 13.34 7.50
C GLY A 198 13.32 12.75 7.32
N VAL A 199 14.35 13.59 7.11
CA VAL A 199 15.74 13.14 6.94
C VAL A 199 16.68 13.89 7.90
N PRO A 200 17.77 13.27 8.37
CA PRO A 200 18.86 13.95 9.07
C PRO A 200 19.65 14.87 8.13
N GLU A 201 20.39 15.84 8.70
CA GLU A 201 21.18 16.82 7.92
C GLU A 201 22.22 16.19 6.98
N ASN A 202 22.74 15.01 7.32
CA ASN A 202 23.76 14.34 6.53
C ASN A 202 23.21 13.45 5.39
N PHE A 203 21.89 13.36 5.23
CA PHE A 203 21.21 12.49 4.27
C PHE A 203 21.75 12.62 2.85
N LYS A 204 22.09 11.48 2.25
CA LYS A 204 22.49 11.30 0.85
C LYS A 204 22.06 9.92 0.37
N ASN A 205 21.67 9.81 -0.89
CA ASN A 205 21.67 8.54 -1.62
C ASN A 205 22.83 8.59 -2.62
N TYR A 206 23.82 7.72 -2.43
CA TYR A 206 25.01 7.60 -3.26
C TYR A 206 24.75 6.59 -4.36
N PHE A 207 25.02 6.93 -5.62
CA PHE A 207 24.81 6.05 -6.76
C PHE A 207 26.09 5.79 -7.54
N VAL A 208 26.15 4.62 -8.16
CA VAL A 208 27.18 4.20 -9.12
C VAL A 208 26.51 3.66 -10.38
N ILE A 209 27.05 4.02 -11.54
CA ILE A 209 26.61 3.60 -12.86
C ILE A 209 27.84 3.14 -13.64
N VAL A 210 27.83 1.90 -14.14
CA VAL A 210 28.93 1.32 -14.93
C VAL A 210 28.41 0.90 -16.30
N PHE A 211 29.01 1.43 -17.36
CA PHE A 211 28.67 1.13 -18.75
C PHE A 211 29.59 0.06 -19.35
N ASP A 212 29.06 -0.73 -20.28
CA ASP A 212 29.83 -1.74 -21.03
C ASP A 212 30.55 -1.19 -22.27
N LYS A 213 30.28 0.08 -22.63
CA LYS A 213 30.86 0.75 -23.79
C LYS A 213 31.73 1.94 -23.38
N PRO A 214 32.94 2.10 -23.95
CA PRO A 214 33.78 3.27 -23.70
C PRO A 214 33.13 4.60 -24.11
N PHE A 215 33.35 5.64 -23.32
CA PHE A 215 32.84 6.98 -23.59
C PHE A 215 33.59 7.64 -24.74
N ALA A 216 32.89 7.98 -25.82
CA ALA A 216 33.42 8.78 -26.92
C ALA A 216 33.46 10.29 -26.57
N SER A 217 32.59 10.72 -25.66
CA SER A 217 32.56 12.08 -25.13
C SER A 217 31.99 12.12 -23.72
N THR A 218 32.37 13.12 -22.94
CA THR A 218 31.89 13.33 -21.57
C THR A 218 31.58 14.81 -21.35
N ALA A 219 30.49 15.10 -20.67
CA ALA A 219 30.17 16.44 -20.19
C ALA A 219 29.45 16.36 -18.85
N THR A 220 29.63 17.36 -18.01
CA THR A 220 28.78 17.59 -16.84
C THR A 220 27.96 18.86 -17.05
N TRP A 221 26.94 19.08 -16.22
CA TRP A 221 26.14 20.30 -16.25
C TRP A 221 25.75 20.73 -14.84
N SER A 222 25.52 22.04 -14.67
CA SER A 222 24.95 22.63 -13.45
C SER A 222 23.83 23.59 -13.85
N GLY A 223 22.62 23.35 -13.33
CA GLY A 223 21.40 24.00 -13.81
C GLY A 223 21.30 23.89 -15.34
N ASP A 224 21.09 25.00 -16.02
CA ASP A 224 20.98 25.04 -17.50
C ASP A 224 22.34 25.17 -18.23
N LYS A 225 23.47 25.04 -17.51
CA LYS A 225 24.82 25.28 -18.07
C LYS A 225 25.58 23.99 -18.27
N LEU A 226 25.86 23.67 -19.53
CA LEU A 226 26.77 22.59 -19.90
C LEU A 226 28.23 22.98 -19.62
N GLN A 227 28.96 22.11 -18.94
CA GLN A 227 30.39 22.25 -18.67
C GLN A 227 31.17 21.17 -19.42
N ALA A 228 31.60 21.51 -20.63
CA ALA A 228 32.42 20.60 -21.44
C ALA A 228 33.76 20.33 -20.75
N LYS A 229 34.21 19.06 -20.77
CA LYS A 229 35.51 18.59 -20.22
C LYS A 229 35.66 18.70 -18.69
N VAL A 230 34.65 19.13 -17.96
CA VAL A 230 34.60 18.98 -16.50
C VAL A 230 34.09 17.58 -16.20
N LEU A 231 34.80 16.85 -15.34
CA LEU A 231 34.45 15.46 -14.99
C LEU A 231 33.82 15.33 -13.60
N GLU A 232 33.84 16.38 -12.78
CA GLU A 232 33.38 16.34 -11.40
C GLU A 232 32.70 17.68 -11.06
N LEU A 233 31.49 17.63 -10.53
CA LEU A 233 30.73 18.80 -10.11
C LEU A 233 29.99 18.55 -8.80
N GLN A 234 29.90 19.60 -7.99
CA GLN A 234 28.99 19.70 -6.85
C GLN A 234 28.33 21.07 -6.93
N ASP A 235 27.00 21.11 -6.98
CA ASP A 235 26.21 22.35 -7.04
C ASP A 235 24.78 22.05 -6.60
N ASN A 236 23.89 23.04 -6.67
CA ASN A 236 22.48 22.86 -6.32
C ASN A 236 21.80 21.79 -7.20
N HIS A 237 22.07 21.74 -8.50
CA HIS A 237 21.49 20.76 -9.43
C HIS A 237 22.53 20.39 -10.48
N VAL A 238 23.12 19.21 -10.36
CA VAL A 238 24.14 18.73 -11.30
C VAL A 238 23.71 17.46 -12.02
N GLY A 239 24.35 17.23 -13.15
CA GLY A 239 24.28 15.95 -13.84
C GLY A 239 25.41 15.74 -14.82
N ALA A 240 25.35 14.62 -15.52
CA ALA A 240 26.36 14.16 -16.45
C ALA A 240 25.73 13.71 -17.76
N ALA A 241 26.53 13.71 -18.83
CA ALA A 241 26.21 13.11 -20.10
C ALA A 241 27.44 12.39 -20.63
N VAL A 242 27.27 11.11 -20.96
CA VAL A 242 28.30 10.30 -21.63
C VAL A 242 27.82 9.93 -23.02
N GLY A 243 28.70 10.05 -24.01
CA GLY A 243 28.36 9.89 -25.41
C GLY A 243 29.04 8.69 -26.07
N PHE A 244 28.40 8.18 -27.12
CA PHE A 244 28.77 6.98 -27.86
C PHE A 244 28.55 7.18 -29.36
N LYS A 245 29.31 6.43 -30.16
CA LYS A 245 28.97 6.14 -31.56
C LYS A 245 28.34 4.75 -31.62
N THR A 246 27.22 4.62 -32.30
CA THR A 246 26.43 3.39 -32.33
C THR A 246 26.04 3.01 -33.75
N ARG A 247 25.99 1.70 -34.00
CA ARG A 247 25.40 1.13 -35.22
C ARG A 247 23.90 0.86 -34.99
N LYS A 248 23.17 0.64 -36.07
CA LYS A 248 21.74 0.30 -36.00
C LYS A 248 21.50 -0.92 -35.12
N GLY A 249 20.71 -0.75 -34.05
CA GLY A 249 20.36 -1.81 -33.12
C GLY A 249 21.48 -2.15 -32.12
N GLU A 250 22.53 -1.34 -32.04
CA GLU A 250 23.60 -1.56 -31.07
C GLU A 250 23.09 -1.31 -29.64
N GLN A 251 23.38 -2.25 -28.75
CA GLN A 251 22.96 -2.23 -27.36
C GLN A 251 24.09 -1.68 -26.48
N VAL A 252 23.76 -0.71 -25.64
CA VAL A 252 24.64 -0.22 -24.56
C VAL A 252 23.99 -0.60 -23.23
N HIS A 253 24.73 -1.26 -22.36
CA HIS A 253 24.25 -1.65 -21.05
C HIS A 253 24.79 -0.72 -19.96
N ALA A 254 23.97 -0.46 -18.95
CA ALA A 254 24.40 0.23 -17.74
C ALA A 254 23.94 -0.56 -16.51
N ARG A 255 24.90 -0.92 -15.65
CA ARG A 255 24.59 -1.47 -14.32
C ARG A 255 24.59 -0.32 -13.33
N VAL A 256 23.52 -0.23 -12.55
CA VAL A 256 23.28 0.89 -11.62
C VAL A 256 23.00 0.35 -10.24
N ALA A 257 23.56 0.96 -9.19
CA ALA A 257 23.19 0.68 -7.81
C ALA A 257 23.27 1.95 -6.98
N SER A 258 22.58 1.96 -5.84
CA SER A 258 22.71 3.03 -4.86
C SER A 258 22.75 2.53 -3.44
N SER A 259 23.16 3.40 -2.53
CA SER A 259 23.28 3.17 -1.09
C SER A 259 22.93 4.43 -0.32
N PHE A 260 22.35 4.29 0.88
CA PHE A 260 22.17 5.40 1.83
C PHE A 260 23.35 5.53 2.79
N ILE A 261 24.33 4.63 2.72
CA ILE A 261 25.47 4.55 3.63
C ILE A 261 26.69 5.26 3.05
N SER A 262 27.18 4.83 1.88
CA SER A 262 28.39 5.42 1.28
C SER A 262 28.55 5.06 -0.21
N PRO A 263 29.46 5.73 -0.95
CA PRO A 263 29.84 5.31 -2.30
C PRO A 263 30.37 3.88 -2.37
N GLU A 264 31.16 3.44 -1.38
CA GLU A 264 31.72 2.09 -1.32
C GLU A 264 30.64 1.04 -1.13
N GLN A 265 29.62 1.34 -0.32
CA GLN A 265 28.47 0.46 -0.16
C GLN A 265 27.62 0.40 -1.44
N ALA A 266 27.48 1.51 -2.19
CA ALA A 266 26.80 1.48 -3.49
C ALA A 266 27.52 0.55 -4.50
N GLU A 267 28.86 0.59 -4.53
CA GLU A 267 29.70 -0.35 -5.32
C GLU A 267 29.53 -1.80 -4.85
N LEU A 268 29.34 -2.02 -3.54
CA LEU A 268 29.04 -3.35 -3.01
C LEU A 268 27.67 -3.85 -3.44
N ASN A 269 26.63 -3.00 -3.38
CA ASN A 269 25.28 -3.31 -3.83
C ASN A 269 25.22 -3.62 -5.32
N LEU A 270 26.09 -3.00 -6.13
CA LEU A 270 26.20 -3.31 -7.57
C LEU A 270 26.52 -4.79 -7.84
N LYS A 271 27.10 -5.50 -6.87
CA LYS A 271 27.36 -6.95 -6.96
C LYS A 271 26.10 -7.80 -6.91
N GLU A 272 24.92 -7.25 -6.59
CA GLU A 272 23.64 -7.95 -6.76
C GLU A 272 23.40 -8.35 -8.23
N ILE A 273 23.87 -7.54 -9.19
CA ILE A 273 23.89 -7.90 -10.62
C ILE A 273 25.09 -8.80 -10.92
N GLY A 274 26.24 -8.54 -10.28
CA GLY A 274 27.46 -9.30 -10.51
C GLY A 274 27.88 -9.26 -11.99
N ASN A 275 28.07 -10.44 -12.58
CA ASN A 275 28.41 -10.62 -14.00
C ASN A 275 27.22 -11.11 -14.83
N ASP A 276 26.01 -11.09 -14.27
CA ASP A 276 24.81 -11.51 -15.00
C ASP A 276 24.53 -10.58 -16.17
N ASP A 277 24.08 -11.15 -17.29
CA ASP A 277 23.54 -10.37 -18.39
C ASP A 277 22.12 -9.87 -18.10
N PHE A 278 21.62 -8.97 -18.94
CA PHE A 278 20.30 -8.36 -18.78
C PHE A 278 19.17 -9.40 -18.68
N GLU A 279 19.19 -10.44 -19.52
CA GLU A 279 18.14 -11.48 -19.53
C GLU A 279 18.15 -12.31 -18.25
N THR A 280 19.33 -12.60 -17.71
CA THR A 280 19.50 -13.30 -16.43
C THR A 280 18.96 -12.48 -15.27
N VAL A 281 19.26 -11.18 -15.19
CA VAL A 281 18.70 -10.28 -14.16
C VAL A 281 17.18 -10.22 -14.28
N LYS A 282 16.66 -10.07 -15.50
CA LYS A 282 15.21 -10.06 -15.80
C LYS A 282 14.53 -11.33 -15.31
N GLU A 283 15.09 -12.49 -15.63
CA GLU A 283 14.52 -13.79 -15.25
C GLU A 283 14.60 -14.02 -13.73
N LYS A 284 15.71 -13.63 -13.07
CA LYS A 284 15.80 -13.68 -11.61
C LYS A 284 14.72 -12.82 -10.95
N GLY A 285 14.46 -11.63 -11.47
CA GLY A 285 13.37 -10.77 -10.98
C GLY A 285 11.99 -11.40 -11.19
N LYS A 286 11.75 -12.00 -12.35
CA LYS A 286 10.51 -12.75 -12.63
C LYS A 286 10.31 -13.89 -11.64
N GLN A 287 11.36 -14.68 -11.39
CA GLN A 287 11.33 -15.79 -10.44
C GLN A 287 11.09 -15.33 -9.01
N ALA A 288 11.69 -14.20 -8.59
CA ALA A 288 11.46 -13.62 -7.28
C ALA A 288 9.98 -13.27 -7.06
N TRP A 289 9.34 -12.63 -8.04
CA TRP A 289 7.90 -12.34 -7.95
C TRP A 289 7.05 -13.60 -7.99
N ASN A 290 7.31 -14.54 -8.91
CA ASN A 290 6.53 -15.78 -8.97
C ASN A 290 6.66 -16.61 -7.70
N LYS A 291 7.82 -16.61 -7.04
CA LYS A 291 8.01 -17.28 -5.75
C LYS A 291 7.02 -16.75 -4.72
N GLU A 292 6.87 -15.44 -4.59
CA GLU A 292 5.98 -14.85 -3.59
C GLU A 292 4.50 -14.89 -4.03
N LEU A 293 4.19 -14.54 -5.29
CA LEU A 293 2.81 -14.53 -5.78
C LEU A 293 2.20 -15.94 -5.86
N SER A 294 2.99 -16.97 -6.17
CA SER A 294 2.50 -18.37 -6.24
C SER A 294 2.14 -18.95 -4.87
N ARG A 295 2.45 -18.25 -3.78
CA ARG A 295 2.01 -18.64 -2.44
C ARG A 295 0.49 -18.54 -2.29
N ILE A 296 -0.18 -17.81 -3.17
CA ILE A 296 -1.65 -17.79 -3.26
C ILE A 296 -2.06 -18.12 -4.69
N ALA A 297 -2.50 -19.35 -4.91
CA ALA A 297 -3.03 -19.81 -6.19
C ALA A 297 -4.56 -19.71 -6.18
N VAL A 298 -5.13 -18.89 -7.07
CA VAL A 298 -6.58 -18.73 -7.25
C VAL A 298 -7.04 -19.37 -8.57
N GLU A 299 -8.22 -19.99 -8.56
CA GLU A 299 -8.77 -20.76 -9.68
C GLU A 299 -10.28 -20.49 -9.83
N GLY A 300 -10.79 -20.59 -11.07
CA GLY A 300 -12.21 -20.47 -11.40
C GLY A 300 -12.78 -19.06 -11.36
N GLY A 301 -11.92 -18.03 -11.52
CA GLY A 301 -12.32 -16.63 -11.73
C GLY A 301 -12.16 -16.20 -13.19
N THR A 302 -12.63 -15.00 -13.53
CA THR A 302 -12.46 -14.40 -14.87
C THR A 302 -11.04 -13.88 -15.06
N PRO A 303 -10.56 -13.68 -16.30
CA PRO A 303 -9.26 -13.06 -16.56
C PRO A 303 -9.10 -11.69 -15.90
N GLU A 304 -10.17 -10.90 -15.81
CA GLU A 304 -10.15 -9.60 -15.13
C GLU A 304 -9.94 -9.76 -13.62
N GLN A 305 -10.67 -10.69 -12.98
CA GLN A 305 -10.48 -10.99 -11.56
C GLN A 305 -9.07 -11.51 -11.27
N MET A 306 -8.49 -12.33 -12.15
CA MET A 306 -7.11 -12.77 -12.00
C MET A 306 -6.13 -11.60 -12.07
N ARG A 307 -6.31 -10.67 -13.03
CA ARG A 307 -5.48 -9.48 -13.16
C ARG A 307 -5.61 -8.56 -11.94
N THR A 308 -6.83 -8.26 -11.50
CA THR A 308 -7.06 -7.44 -10.31
C THR A 308 -6.44 -8.07 -9.07
N PHE A 309 -6.68 -9.37 -8.83
CA PHE A 309 -6.15 -10.08 -7.68
C PHE A 309 -4.62 -10.07 -7.63
N TYR A 310 -3.95 -10.45 -8.72
CA TYR A 310 -2.49 -10.48 -8.74
C TYR A 310 -1.87 -9.07 -8.77
N SER A 311 -2.55 -8.07 -9.33
CA SER A 311 -2.10 -6.67 -9.27
C SER A 311 -2.19 -6.10 -7.85
N CYS A 312 -3.30 -6.35 -7.15
CA CYS A 312 -3.41 -6.01 -5.73
C CYS A 312 -2.37 -6.78 -4.90
N LEU A 313 -2.21 -8.09 -5.10
CA LEU A 313 -1.20 -8.88 -4.39
C LEU A 313 0.22 -8.38 -4.67
N TYR A 314 0.53 -7.89 -5.87
CA TYR A 314 1.80 -7.24 -6.14
C TYR A 314 1.99 -5.96 -5.29
N ARG A 315 0.96 -5.10 -5.21
CA ARG A 315 1.03 -3.86 -4.43
C ARG A 315 1.20 -4.10 -2.93
N THR A 316 0.62 -5.17 -2.38
CA THR A 316 0.79 -5.53 -0.96
C THR A 316 2.20 -5.99 -0.58
N LEU A 317 3.08 -6.22 -1.56
CA LEU A 317 4.44 -6.71 -1.36
C LEU A 317 5.51 -5.65 -1.69
N LEU A 318 5.12 -4.38 -1.79
CA LEU A 318 6.04 -3.27 -2.04
C LEU A 318 6.46 -2.55 -0.74
N PHE A 319 5.50 -2.27 0.14
CA PHE A 319 5.71 -1.43 1.32
C PHE A 319 5.42 -2.18 2.63
N PRO A 320 6.08 -1.81 3.74
CA PRO A 320 7.23 -0.91 3.82
C PRO A 320 8.47 -1.50 3.12
N ARG A 321 9.31 -0.66 2.52
CA ARG A 321 10.51 -1.12 1.81
C ARG A 321 11.62 -1.51 2.79
N LYS A 322 12.50 -2.42 2.39
CA LYS A 322 13.79 -2.60 3.04
C LYS A 322 14.54 -1.28 3.02
N PHE A 323 15.09 -0.88 4.16
CA PHE A 323 15.96 0.29 4.30
C PHE A 323 17.31 -0.09 4.94
N TYR A 324 17.67 -1.37 4.81
CA TYR A 324 18.94 -1.93 5.22
C TYR A 324 19.73 -2.43 4.01
N GLU A 325 21.02 -2.59 4.21
CA GLU A 325 22.01 -3.04 3.25
C GLU A 325 22.87 -4.14 3.89
N LEU A 326 23.65 -4.84 3.07
CA LEU A 326 24.53 -5.90 3.53
C LEU A 326 25.98 -5.44 3.45
N ASP A 327 26.73 -5.57 4.54
CA ASP A 327 28.16 -5.28 4.57
C ASP A 327 28.96 -6.31 3.74
N ALA A 328 30.28 -6.11 3.62
CA ALA A 328 31.14 -7.01 2.84
C ALA A 328 31.19 -8.46 3.37
N ALA A 329 30.82 -8.70 4.63
CA ALA A 329 30.72 -10.01 5.26
C ALA A 329 29.28 -10.59 5.19
N GLY A 330 28.31 -9.85 4.66
CA GLY A 330 26.91 -10.24 4.56
C GLY A 330 26.09 -9.92 5.81
N ASN A 331 26.61 -9.12 6.75
CA ASN A 331 25.84 -8.68 7.92
C ASN A 331 24.89 -7.54 7.56
N VAL A 332 23.75 -7.51 8.22
CA VAL A 332 22.73 -6.47 8.03
C VAL A 332 23.15 -5.18 8.74
N MET A 333 23.11 -4.06 8.01
CA MET A 333 23.35 -2.71 8.52
C MET A 333 22.44 -1.70 7.82
N HIS A 334 22.22 -0.52 8.39
CA HIS A 334 21.40 0.51 7.78
C HIS A 334 21.93 1.92 8.09
N TYR A 335 21.63 2.85 7.20
CA TYR A 335 21.64 4.28 7.52
C TYR A 335 20.36 4.59 8.29
N SER A 336 20.48 5.18 9.48
CA SER A 336 19.33 5.57 10.30
C SER A 336 18.73 6.87 9.78
N PRO A 337 17.49 6.88 9.26
CA PRO A 337 16.83 8.10 8.87
C PRO A 337 16.34 8.93 10.08
N TYR A 338 16.61 8.47 11.31
CA TYR A 338 16.22 9.15 12.55
C TYR A 338 17.37 9.91 13.21
N ASN A 339 18.61 9.41 13.10
CA ASN A 339 19.78 10.04 13.73
C ASN A 339 21.00 10.20 12.80
N GLY A 340 20.93 9.73 11.56
CA GLY A 340 21.96 9.89 10.54
C GLY A 340 23.19 8.98 10.69
N LYS A 341 23.19 8.05 11.64
CA LYS A 341 24.30 7.10 11.85
C LYS A 341 24.11 5.84 11.03
N VAL A 342 25.20 5.12 10.82
CA VAL A 342 25.19 3.78 10.25
C VAL A 342 25.25 2.77 11.40
N LEU A 343 24.26 1.89 11.49
CA LEU A 343 24.06 0.98 12.62
C LEU A 343 23.76 -0.45 12.13
N PRO A 344 24.07 -1.49 12.93
CA PRO A 344 23.73 -2.86 12.59
C PRO A 344 22.22 -3.12 12.73
N GLY A 345 21.73 -4.14 12.02
CA GLY A 345 20.35 -4.64 12.14
C GLY A 345 19.38 -4.10 11.09
N PHE A 346 18.18 -4.64 11.08
CA PHE A 346 17.16 -4.31 10.08
C PHE A 346 16.61 -2.88 10.25
N MET A 347 16.15 -2.31 9.15
CA MET A 347 15.39 -1.06 9.09
C MET A 347 14.42 -1.13 7.91
N TYR A 348 13.22 -0.59 8.09
CA TYR A 348 12.16 -0.50 7.09
C TYR A 348 11.49 0.87 7.16
N THR A 349 10.97 1.36 6.04
CA THR A 349 10.28 2.67 5.97
C THR A 349 9.28 2.74 4.81
N ASP A 350 8.71 3.92 4.56
CA ASP A 350 7.74 4.23 3.50
C ASP A 350 6.39 3.55 3.72
N THR A 351 5.83 3.74 4.91
CA THR A 351 4.48 3.29 5.23
C THR A 351 3.81 4.21 6.25
N GLY A 352 2.51 4.38 6.09
CA GLY A 352 1.60 4.94 7.09
C GLY A 352 0.89 3.84 7.86
N PHE A 353 1.05 3.78 9.17
CA PHE A 353 0.34 2.80 10.00
C PHE A 353 -1.14 3.10 10.08
N TRP A 354 -1.55 4.37 10.03
CA TRP A 354 -2.97 4.75 9.94
C TRP A 354 -3.70 4.01 8.81
N ASP A 355 -3.01 3.79 7.68
CA ASP A 355 -3.50 2.96 6.58
C ASP A 355 -3.31 1.47 6.88
N THR A 356 -2.05 1.07 7.04
CA THR A 356 -1.60 -0.31 6.87
C THR A 356 -1.84 -1.21 8.08
N PHE A 357 -2.20 -0.68 9.25
CA PHE A 357 -2.54 -1.51 10.42
C PHE A 357 -3.77 -2.40 10.16
N ARG A 358 -4.65 -1.94 9.28
CA ARG A 358 -6.01 -2.48 9.08
C ARG A 358 -5.98 -3.82 8.38
N ALA A 359 -5.28 -3.93 7.25
CA ALA A 359 -5.22 -5.16 6.44
C ALA A 359 -3.80 -5.53 6.01
N LEU A 360 -2.93 -4.58 5.66
CA LEU A 360 -1.59 -4.90 5.16
C LEU A 360 -0.74 -5.66 6.20
N PHE A 361 -0.54 -5.11 7.40
CA PHE A 361 0.24 -5.81 8.42
C PHE A 361 -0.39 -7.16 8.86
N PRO A 362 -1.72 -7.25 9.05
CA PRO A 362 -2.39 -8.54 9.24
C PRO A 362 -2.19 -9.56 8.11
N PHE A 363 -2.04 -9.10 6.86
CA PHE A 363 -1.71 -9.94 5.71
C PHE A 363 -0.30 -10.49 5.84
N LEU A 364 0.68 -9.65 6.19
CA LEU A 364 2.05 -10.10 6.47
C LEU A 364 2.08 -11.11 7.62
N ASN A 365 1.31 -10.90 8.69
CA ASN A 365 1.24 -11.86 9.80
C ASN A 365 0.74 -13.24 9.38
N LEU A 366 -0.14 -13.33 8.37
CA LEU A 366 -0.66 -14.61 7.86
C LEU A 366 0.29 -15.24 6.85
N MET A 367 0.68 -14.45 5.85
CA MET A 367 1.36 -14.95 4.67
C MET A 367 2.87 -14.77 4.74
N TYR A 368 3.38 -13.65 5.27
CA TYR A 368 4.81 -13.33 5.27
C TYR A 368 5.36 -13.02 6.68
N PRO A 369 5.15 -13.89 7.70
CA PRO A 369 5.52 -13.59 9.07
C PRO A 369 7.04 -13.41 9.25
N SER A 370 7.87 -14.04 8.43
CA SER A 370 9.32 -13.80 8.42
C SER A 370 9.69 -12.35 8.05
N VAL A 371 9.08 -11.79 7.01
CA VAL A 371 9.28 -10.40 6.61
C VAL A 371 8.78 -9.45 7.70
N ASN A 372 7.61 -9.71 8.27
CA ASN A 372 7.13 -8.87 9.38
C ASN A 372 8.03 -8.99 10.62
N ALA A 373 8.70 -10.12 10.85
CA ALA A 373 9.66 -10.22 11.93
C ALA A 373 10.84 -9.25 11.75
N GLU A 374 11.37 -9.11 10.53
CA GLU A 374 12.38 -8.09 10.22
C GLU A 374 11.84 -6.67 10.40
N ILE A 375 10.62 -6.39 9.94
CA ILE A 375 9.99 -5.07 10.08
C ILE A 375 9.88 -4.68 11.55
N GLN A 376 9.38 -5.56 12.41
CA GLN A 376 9.27 -5.28 13.84
C GLN A 376 10.64 -5.08 14.52
N GLU A 377 11.70 -5.76 14.07
CA GLU A 377 13.06 -5.48 14.55
C GLU A 377 13.50 -4.09 14.10
N GLY A 378 13.21 -3.71 12.86
CA GLY A 378 13.35 -2.35 12.35
C GLY A 378 12.63 -1.32 13.21
N LEU A 379 11.39 -1.59 13.66
CA LEU A 379 10.65 -0.70 14.57
C LEU A 379 11.31 -0.57 15.95
N ALA A 380 11.90 -1.65 16.47
CA ALA A 380 12.67 -1.58 17.70
C ALA A 380 13.92 -0.70 17.53
N ASN A 381 14.56 -0.76 16.36
CA ASN A 381 15.69 0.10 15.99
C ASN A 381 15.23 1.57 15.82
N THR A 382 14.12 1.83 15.11
CA THR A 382 13.49 3.15 15.05
C THR A 382 13.27 3.75 16.44
N TYR A 383 12.73 2.97 17.39
CA TYR A 383 12.53 3.44 18.76
C TYR A 383 13.84 3.76 19.47
N LYS A 384 14.86 2.91 19.36
CA LYS A 384 16.18 3.13 19.97
C LYS A 384 16.89 4.35 19.38
N GLU A 385 16.68 4.62 18.11
CA GLU A 385 17.42 5.60 17.34
C GLU A 385 16.76 6.98 17.31
N GLY A 386 15.43 7.00 17.20
CA GLY A 386 14.61 8.21 17.14
C GLY A 386 13.78 8.46 18.40
N GLY A 387 13.79 7.54 19.37
CA GLY A 387 13.10 7.67 20.66
C GLY A 387 11.58 7.43 20.64
N TRP A 388 10.99 7.14 19.48
CA TRP A 388 9.54 6.94 19.28
C TRP A 388 9.31 5.80 18.29
N LEU A 389 8.13 5.19 18.33
CA LEU A 389 7.69 4.39 17.20
C LEU A 389 7.15 5.34 16.13
N PRO A 390 7.31 5.01 14.83
CA PRO A 390 6.75 5.83 13.76
C PRO A 390 5.25 5.60 13.66
N GLU A 391 4.52 6.57 13.11
CA GLU A 391 3.15 6.37 12.63
C GLU A 391 3.12 6.52 11.11
N TRP A 392 3.67 7.60 10.55
CA TRP A 392 4.22 7.61 9.19
C TRP A 392 5.73 7.76 9.21
N ALA A 393 6.39 6.99 8.34
CA ALA A 393 7.82 7.13 8.07
C ALA A 393 8.08 7.23 6.56
N SER A 394 8.82 8.26 6.14
CA SER A 394 9.34 8.40 4.76
C SER A 394 10.47 9.46 4.68
N PRO A 395 11.76 9.05 4.79
CA PRO A 395 12.20 7.79 5.40
C PRO A 395 12.16 7.83 6.95
N GLY A 396 12.33 9.01 7.55
CA GLY A 396 12.19 9.23 9.00
C GLY A 396 10.78 9.69 9.36
N TYR A 397 10.57 10.23 10.56
CA TYR A 397 9.25 10.67 11.01
C TYR A 397 8.63 11.73 10.10
N ARG A 398 7.35 11.56 9.76
CA ARG A 398 6.57 12.53 9.00
C ARG A 398 5.26 12.85 9.74
N ASN A 399 4.76 14.08 9.58
CA ASN A 399 3.64 14.60 10.37
C ASN A 399 2.28 14.37 9.72
N VAL A 400 2.00 13.11 9.41
CA VAL A 400 0.87 12.56 8.66
C VAL A 400 0.68 11.17 9.27
N MET A 401 -0.48 10.55 9.48
CA MET A 401 -1.83 11.07 9.66
C MET A 401 -2.10 11.22 11.18
N VAL A 402 -3.13 10.55 11.70
CA VAL A 402 -3.53 10.54 13.12
C VAL A 402 -3.37 9.12 13.72
N GLY A 403 -3.75 8.95 14.98
CA GLY A 403 -3.72 7.65 15.65
C GLY A 403 -2.40 7.37 16.37
N ASN A 404 -2.34 6.22 17.04
CA ASN A 404 -1.11 5.64 17.59
C ASN A 404 -1.08 4.15 17.21
N ASN A 405 -1.33 3.89 15.93
CA ASN A 405 -1.61 2.56 15.39
C ASN A 405 -0.37 1.69 15.28
N SER A 406 0.83 2.23 15.53
CA SER A 406 2.02 1.45 15.86
C SER A 406 1.75 0.44 16.99
N ALA A 407 0.86 0.77 17.94
CA ALA A 407 0.42 -0.14 18.99
C ALA A 407 -0.30 -1.38 18.43
N SER A 408 -1.15 -1.20 17.42
CA SER A 408 -1.84 -2.28 16.72
C SER A 408 -0.86 -3.17 15.95
N VAL A 409 0.04 -2.56 15.18
CA VAL A 409 1.06 -3.27 14.38
C VAL A 409 1.92 -4.18 15.27
N VAL A 410 2.44 -3.64 16.38
CA VAL A 410 3.26 -4.40 17.34
C VAL A 410 2.43 -5.48 18.03
N ALA A 411 1.23 -5.15 18.53
CA ALA A 411 0.40 -6.08 19.26
C ALA A 411 -0.12 -7.22 18.38
N ASP A 412 -0.57 -6.96 17.14
CA ASP A 412 -1.07 -7.99 16.23
C ASP A 412 0.04 -8.96 15.82
N ALA A 413 1.21 -8.44 15.43
CA ALA A 413 2.38 -9.25 15.11
C ALA A 413 2.77 -10.13 16.30
N TYR A 414 2.81 -9.54 17.51
CA TYR A 414 3.02 -10.33 18.70
C TYR A 414 1.88 -11.36 18.85
N LEU A 415 0.62 -11.02 19.01
CA LEU A 415 -0.42 -12.01 19.30
C LEU A 415 -0.53 -13.18 18.29
N LYS A 416 -0.13 -12.97 17.03
CA LYS A 416 -0.08 -13.99 15.96
C LYS A 416 1.23 -14.79 15.85
N GLY A 417 2.13 -14.66 16.83
CA GLY A 417 3.31 -15.51 16.94
C GLY A 417 4.52 -15.05 16.15
N VAL A 418 4.50 -13.84 15.57
CA VAL A 418 5.70 -13.18 15.05
C VAL A 418 6.53 -12.74 16.27
N ARG A 419 7.37 -13.68 16.75
CA ARG A 419 8.22 -13.59 17.94
C ARG A 419 9.68 -13.44 17.50
N GLY A 420 10.52 -12.87 18.36
CA GLY A 420 11.98 -12.82 18.13
C GLY A 420 12.59 -11.42 18.19
N GLN A 421 11.77 -10.38 18.38
CA GLN A 421 12.24 -9.00 18.46
C GLN A 421 12.55 -8.57 19.90
N ASP A 422 13.17 -7.40 20.03
CA ASP A 422 13.30 -6.68 21.31
C ASP A 422 11.92 -6.17 21.78
N ILE A 423 11.08 -7.11 22.20
CA ILE A 423 9.72 -6.83 22.68
C ILE A 423 9.72 -5.89 23.90
N LYS A 424 10.83 -5.84 24.64
CA LYS A 424 10.99 -4.88 25.73
C LYS A 424 11.03 -3.45 25.16
N ALA A 425 11.89 -3.19 24.18
CA ALA A 425 11.97 -1.88 23.51
C ALA A 425 10.64 -1.52 22.83
N LEU A 426 10.01 -2.46 22.11
CA LEU A 426 8.72 -2.22 21.45
C LEU A 426 7.62 -1.90 22.47
N TYR A 427 7.52 -2.66 23.56
CA TYR A 427 6.52 -2.42 24.60
C TYR A 427 6.74 -1.08 25.31
N GLU A 428 7.99 -0.73 25.62
CA GLU A 428 8.36 0.59 26.15
C GLU A 428 7.98 1.73 25.18
N GLY A 429 8.25 1.55 23.88
CA GLY A 429 7.87 2.49 22.83
C GLY A 429 6.37 2.69 22.70
N VAL A 430 5.60 1.61 22.69
CA VAL A 430 4.13 1.65 22.66
C VAL A 430 3.58 2.36 23.91
N LEU A 431 4.07 2.04 25.10
CA LEU A 431 3.64 2.73 26.33
C LEU A 431 4.02 4.21 26.33
N LYS A 432 5.19 4.57 25.77
CA LYS A 432 5.62 5.97 25.64
C LYS A 432 4.67 6.73 24.72
N GLY A 433 4.38 6.18 23.53
CA GLY A 433 3.42 6.75 22.58
C GLY A 433 2.04 6.96 23.19
N ALA A 434 1.53 5.94 23.90
CA ALA A 434 0.19 5.98 24.48
C ALA A 434 -0.01 7.05 25.59
N ASN A 435 1.08 7.54 26.20
CA ASN A 435 1.00 8.41 27.36
C ASN A 435 1.63 9.80 27.16
N ASN A 436 2.21 10.08 25.99
CA ASN A 436 2.91 11.32 25.74
C ASN A 436 2.64 11.84 24.32
N GLU A 437 2.65 13.15 24.18
CA GLU A 437 2.76 13.80 22.87
C GLU A 437 4.21 13.64 22.38
N GLY A 438 4.39 13.34 21.10
CA GLY A 438 5.70 13.16 20.50
C GLY A 438 6.25 14.39 19.80
N PRO A 439 7.34 14.24 19.05
CA PRO A 439 8.06 15.35 18.41
C PRO A 439 7.27 16.00 17.28
N LEU A 440 6.23 15.33 16.79
CA LEU A 440 5.32 15.78 15.74
C LEU A 440 3.89 15.42 16.18
N THR A 441 2.88 16.14 15.67
CA THR A 441 1.46 15.87 16.00
C THR A 441 1.01 14.45 15.65
N ALA A 442 1.58 13.85 14.61
CA ALA A 442 1.33 12.48 14.20
C ALA A 442 2.18 11.43 14.94
N VAL A 443 3.23 11.82 15.67
CA VAL A 443 4.11 10.87 16.38
C VAL A 443 3.80 10.88 17.87
N GLY A 444 3.53 9.71 18.45
CA GLY A 444 2.94 9.63 19.79
C GLY A 444 1.46 10.02 19.75
N ARG A 445 0.90 10.53 20.86
CA ARG A 445 -0.51 10.91 20.91
C ARG A 445 -0.70 12.40 21.11
N ALA A 446 -0.99 13.15 20.05
CA ALA A 446 -1.48 14.53 20.21
C ALA A 446 -2.72 14.55 21.11
N GLY A 447 -2.71 15.41 22.14
CA GLY A 447 -3.77 15.48 23.14
C GLY A 447 -3.73 14.39 24.21
N ALA A 448 -2.60 13.68 24.38
CA ALA A 448 -2.44 12.60 25.38
C ALA A 448 -2.89 13.03 26.78
N ALA A 449 -2.54 14.25 27.21
CA ALA A 449 -2.91 14.76 28.53
C ALA A 449 -4.45 14.88 28.70
N TYR A 450 -5.14 15.38 27.69
CA TYR A 450 -6.61 15.46 27.69
C TYR A 450 -7.24 14.09 27.67
N TYR A 451 -6.83 13.23 26.73
CA TYR A 451 -7.35 11.87 26.60
C TYR A 451 -7.17 11.06 27.89
N ASN A 452 -6.01 11.15 28.53
CA ASN A 452 -5.71 10.43 29.77
C ASN A 452 -6.54 10.93 30.96
N LYS A 453 -6.92 12.22 30.98
CA LYS A 453 -7.69 12.85 32.06
C LYS A 453 -9.19 12.74 31.85
N LEU A 454 -9.67 12.99 30.64
CA LEU A 454 -11.09 13.14 30.29
C LEU A 454 -11.68 11.89 29.61
N GLY A 455 -10.82 11.00 29.09
CA GLY A 455 -11.24 9.85 28.28
C GLY A 455 -11.55 10.19 26.82
N TYR A 456 -11.29 11.42 26.38
CA TYR A 456 -11.39 11.86 24.99
C TYR A 456 -10.52 13.08 24.75
N VAL A 457 -10.17 13.35 23.49
CA VAL A 457 -9.54 14.60 23.06
C VAL A 457 -10.66 15.62 22.75
N PRO A 458 -10.71 16.76 23.46
CA PRO A 458 -11.77 17.74 23.24
C PRO A 458 -11.72 18.41 21.88
N TYR A 459 -12.86 18.92 21.44
CA TYR A 459 -13.05 19.61 20.16
C TYR A 459 -12.52 21.06 20.18
N ASP A 460 -12.67 21.75 21.31
CA ASP A 460 -12.44 23.18 21.49
C ASP A 460 -11.05 23.54 22.05
N VAL A 461 -10.09 22.62 21.98
CA VAL A 461 -8.73 22.79 22.55
C VAL A 461 -7.63 22.93 21.50
N LYS A 462 -8.00 23.29 20.27
CA LYS A 462 -7.08 23.50 19.13
C LYS A 462 -6.27 22.26 18.74
N ILE A 463 -6.86 21.07 18.95
CA ILE A 463 -6.36 19.81 18.43
C ILE A 463 -7.39 19.33 17.42
N ASN A 464 -7.06 19.42 16.14
CA ASN A 464 -7.95 18.97 15.07
C ASN A 464 -8.04 17.43 15.04
N GLU A 465 -9.04 16.93 14.32
CA GLU A 465 -9.35 15.51 14.15
C GLU A 465 -9.53 14.78 15.49
N ASN A 466 -9.96 15.49 16.53
CA ASN A 466 -9.98 15.03 17.91
C ASN A 466 -10.90 13.82 18.16
N ALA A 467 -11.99 13.69 17.40
CA ALA A 467 -12.89 12.54 17.50
C ALA A 467 -12.26 11.30 16.82
N ALA A 468 -11.66 11.46 15.64
CA ALA A 468 -10.89 10.40 14.98
C ALA A 468 -9.77 9.90 15.89
N ARG A 469 -8.95 10.81 16.44
CA ARG A 469 -7.89 10.51 17.41
C ARG A 469 -8.42 9.74 18.62
N THR A 470 -9.54 10.18 19.21
CA THR A 470 -10.11 9.50 20.38
C THR A 470 -10.55 8.06 20.06
N LEU A 471 -11.16 7.84 18.91
CA LEU A 471 -11.65 6.52 18.49
C LEU A 471 -10.48 5.57 18.23
N GLU A 472 -9.47 6.04 17.50
CA GLU A 472 -8.27 5.24 17.22
C GLU A 472 -7.44 5.01 18.49
N TYR A 473 -7.24 6.01 19.36
CA TYR A 473 -6.55 5.81 20.64
C TYR A 473 -7.25 4.79 21.55
N ALA A 474 -8.60 4.73 21.52
CA ALA A 474 -9.34 3.71 22.26
C ALA A 474 -9.08 2.31 21.71
N TYR A 475 -9.00 2.16 20.39
CA TYR A 475 -8.60 0.91 19.77
C TYR A 475 -7.12 0.56 20.05
N ASP A 476 -6.22 1.55 19.98
CA ASP A 476 -4.81 1.35 20.28
C ASP A 476 -4.61 0.93 21.74
N ASP A 477 -5.38 1.50 22.69
CA ASP A 477 -5.40 1.04 24.09
C ASP A 477 -5.90 -0.40 24.23
N PHE A 478 -6.84 -0.84 23.39
CA PHE A 478 -7.21 -2.26 23.32
C PHE A 478 -6.04 -3.14 22.84
N ALA A 479 -5.30 -2.71 21.81
CA ALA A 479 -4.13 -3.43 21.32
C ALA A 479 -3.05 -3.55 22.43
N ILE A 480 -2.82 -2.47 23.18
CA ILE A 480 -1.93 -2.46 24.35
C ILE A 480 -2.44 -3.40 25.44
N TYR A 481 -3.74 -3.39 25.71
CA TYR A 481 -4.36 -4.30 26.68
C TYR A 481 -4.10 -5.76 26.33
N GLN A 482 -4.31 -6.16 25.07
CA GLN A 482 -4.06 -7.54 24.63
C GLN A 482 -2.58 -7.90 24.71
N LEU A 483 -1.69 -7.00 24.30
CA LEU A 483 -0.25 -7.20 24.41
C LEU A 483 0.20 -7.32 25.87
N ALA A 484 -0.29 -6.44 26.75
CA ALA A 484 0.01 -6.45 28.18
C ALA A 484 -0.44 -7.76 28.84
N LYS A 485 -1.59 -8.32 28.45
CA LYS A 485 -2.03 -9.65 28.88
C LYS A 485 -1.11 -10.75 28.40
N ALA A 486 -0.75 -10.76 27.12
CA ALA A 486 0.15 -11.76 26.56
C ALA A 486 1.54 -11.72 27.23
N LEU A 487 2.02 -10.53 27.60
CA LEU A 487 3.26 -10.29 28.31
C LEU A 487 3.16 -10.45 29.83
N LYS A 488 1.98 -10.79 30.37
CA LYS A 488 1.73 -10.94 31.82
C LYS A 488 2.16 -9.73 32.64
N ARG A 489 1.88 -8.54 32.13
CA ARG A 489 2.21 -7.26 32.77
C ARG A 489 1.44 -7.06 34.08
N PRO A 490 1.87 -6.11 34.95
CA PRO A 490 1.16 -5.86 36.20
C PRO A 490 -0.33 -5.61 36.00
N LYS A 491 -1.18 -6.19 36.85
CA LYS A 491 -2.65 -6.10 36.73
C LYS A 491 -3.16 -4.65 36.66
N LYS A 492 -2.49 -3.71 37.33
CA LYS A 492 -2.80 -2.28 37.26
C LYS A 492 -2.67 -1.71 35.83
N GLU A 493 -1.64 -2.13 35.11
CA GLU A 493 -1.37 -1.71 33.73
C GLU A 493 -2.40 -2.32 32.77
N ILE A 494 -2.66 -3.63 32.90
CA ILE A 494 -3.70 -4.33 32.12
C ILE A 494 -5.07 -3.67 32.32
N ASN A 495 -5.46 -3.41 33.56
CA ASN A 495 -6.76 -2.80 33.88
C ASN A 495 -6.88 -1.35 33.38
N LEU A 496 -5.78 -0.60 33.35
CA LEU A 496 -5.77 0.77 32.84
C LEU A 496 -6.16 0.79 31.35
N TYR A 497 -5.49 -0.04 30.55
CA TYR A 497 -5.73 -0.10 29.11
C TYR A 497 -7.06 -0.77 28.78
N ALA A 498 -7.51 -1.75 29.55
CA ALA A 498 -8.86 -2.29 29.43
C ALA A 498 -9.94 -1.21 29.63
N LYS A 499 -9.74 -0.31 30.62
CA LYS A 499 -10.66 0.81 30.86
C LYS A 499 -10.62 1.82 29.72
N ARG A 500 -9.43 2.24 29.29
CA ARG A 500 -9.29 3.23 28.21
C ARG A 500 -9.75 2.71 26.85
N ALA A 501 -9.71 1.40 26.62
CA ALA A 501 -10.30 0.79 25.44
C ALA A 501 -11.80 1.12 25.28
N LEU A 502 -12.51 1.45 26.36
CA LEU A 502 -13.93 1.82 26.31
C LEU A 502 -14.17 3.32 26.08
N ASN A 503 -13.11 4.13 25.84
CA ASN A 503 -13.20 5.57 25.70
C ASN A 503 -14.00 6.04 24.47
N TYR A 504 -14.19 5.19 23.45
CA TYR A 504 -15.07 5.49 22.31
C TYR A 504 -16.49 5.87 22.76
N ARG A 505 -16.95 5.33 23.89
CA ARG A 505 -18.27 5.62 24.48
C ARG A 505 -18.44 7.09 24.86
N ASN A 506 -17.36 7.82 25.10
CA ASN A 506 -17.40 9.22 25.54
C ASN A 506 -17.87 10.18 24.44
N LEU A 507 -17.72 9.79 23.17
CA LEU A 507 -18.05 10.59 21.99
C LEU A 507 -19.33 10.14 21.28
N TYR A 508 -19.97 9.07 21.74
CA TYR A 508 -21.25 8.66 21.17
C TYR A 508 -22.37 9.60 21.63
N ASP A 509 -23.01 10.29 20.69
CA ASP A 509 -24.16 11.16 20.94
C ASP A 509 -25.46 10.38 20.75
N PRO A 510 -26.20 10.03 21.83
CA PRO A 510 -27.44 9.27 21.73
C PRO A 510 -28.55 9.98 20.96
N ALA A 511 -28.51 11.32 20.86
CA ALA A 511 -29.53 12.09 20.14
C ALA A 511 -29.44 11.88 18.62
N THR A 512 -28.26 11.53 18.10
CA THR A 512 -28.00 11.36 16.66
C THR A 512 -27.62 9.92 16.30
N GLY A 513 -27.24 9.12 17.30
CA GLY A 513 -26.75 7.75 17.12
C GLY A 513 -25.42 7.70 16.36
N LEU A 514 -24.58 8.73 16.53
CA LEU A 514 -23.33 8.93 15.82
C LEU A 514 -22.24 9.40 16.77
N MET A 515 -20.98 9.24 16.37
CA MET A 515 -19.85 9.85 17.08
C MET A 515 -19.81 11.34 16.80
N ARG A 516 -19.55 12.14 17.83
CA ARG A 516 -19.63 13.59 17.78
C ARG A 516 -18.51 14.20 18.61
N GLY A 517 -17.92 15.29 18.12
CA GLY A 517 -16.94 16.06 18.87
C GLY A 517 -17.49 16.51 20.22
N LYS A 518 -16.63 16.57 21.22
CA LYS A 518 -17.04 16.92 22.58
C LYS A 518 -16.11 17.97 23.14
N ASN A 519 -16.67 19.05 23.66
CA ASN A 519 -15.93 20.15 24.24
C ASN A 519 -15.29 19.72 25.56
N GLN A 520 -14.32 20.50 26.04
CA GLN A 520 -13.58 20.21 27.26
C GLN A 520 -14.49 20.19 28.49
N ASP A 521 -15.57 20.97 28.48
CA ASP A 521 -16.56 21.03 29.56
C ASP A 521 -17.53 19.84 29.61
N GLY A 522 -17.48 18.93 28.61
CA GLY A 522 -18.32 17.75 28.51
C GLY A 522 -19.56 17.91 27.63
N THR A 523 -19.83 19.09 27.09
CA THR A 523 -20.91 19.30 26.11
C THR A 523 -20.51 18.80 24.73
N PHE A 524 -21.45 18.28 23.94
CA PHE A 524 -21.18 17.95 22.54
C PHE A 524 -21.08 19.23 21.70
N GLN A 525 -20.16 19.27 20.72
CA GLN A 525 -19.92 20.49 19.93
C GLN A 525 -21.18 20.90 19.16
N SER A 526 -21.50 22.19 19.07
CA SER A 526 -22.70 22.68 18.38
C SER A 526 -22.38 23.92 17.53
N PRO A 527 -22.95 24.07 16.32
CA PRO A 527 -23.88 23.14 15.64
C PRO A 527 -23.21 21.82 15.21
N PHE A 528 -24.00 20.77 15.01
CA PHE A 528 -23.51 19.49 14.48
C PHE A 528 -24.04 19.24 13.07
N ASN A 529 -23.10 19.01 12.16
CA ASN A 529 -23.37 18.49 10.83
C ASN A 529 -22.67 17.12 10.70
N PRO A 530 -23.41 15.99 10.60
CA PRO A 530 -22.82 14.67 10.49
C PRO A 530 -22.11 14.44 9.14
N PHE A 531 -22.36 15.29 8.15
CA PHE A 531 -21.76 15.24 6.81
C PHE A 531 -20.56 16.17 6.65
N LYS A 532 -20.16 16.90 7.69
CA LYS A 532 -18.95 17.74 7.66
C LYS A 532 -17.72 16.85 7.67
N TRP A 533 -16.93 16.94 6.61
CA TRP A 533 -15.66 16.23 6.50
C TRP A 533 -14.55 17.02 7.22
N GLY A 534 -13.59 16.31 7.79
CA GLY A 534 -12.49 16.92 8.54
C GLY A 534 -12.94 17.41 9.91
N ASP A 535 -12.31 18.48 10.40
CA ASP A 535 -12.64 19.15 11.66
C ASP A 535 -12.49 18.23 12.89
N ALA A 536 -13.55 17.53 13.31
CA ALA A 536 -13.46 16.53 14.37
C ALA A 536 -12.92 15.17 13.88
N PHE A 537 -12.99 14.92 12.58
CA PHE A 537 -12.56 13.68 11.92
C PHE A 537 -11.41 13.95 10.95
N THR A 538 -10.74 12.91 10.47
CA THR A 538 -9.76 13.01 9.38
C THR A 538 -10.34 12.36 8.13
N GLU A 539 -10.14 12.98 6.96
CA GLU A 539 -10.55 12.49 5.63
C GLU A 539 -11.92 11.78 5.56
N GLY A 540 -12.88 12.32 6.29
CA GLY A 540 -14.17 11.67 6.46
C GLY A 540 -15.04 12.46 7.40
N ASN A 541 -16.26 11.99 7.56
CA ASN A 541 -17.25 12.60 8.42
C ASN A 541 -17.72 11.58 9.49
N SER A 542 -18.74 11.96 10.26
CA SER A 542 -19.25 11.11 11.34
C SER A 542 -19.84 9.78 10.85
N TRP A 543 -20.43 9.75 9.65
CA TRP A 543 -20.93 8.52 9.03
C TRP A 543 -19.83 7.53 8.65
N HIS A 544 -18.58 7.98 8.53
CA HIS A 544 -17.43 7.11 8.25
C HIS A 544 -16.79 6.65 9.55
N TYR A 545 -16.58 7.57 10.49
CA TYR A 545 -15.84 7.29 11.73
C TYR A 545 -16.66 6.65 12.84
N SER A 546 -18.00 6.71 12.81
CA SER A 546 -18.83 6.10 13.87
C SER A 546 -18.65 4.59 14.00
N TRP A 547 -18.05 3.95 13.00
CA TRP A 547 -17.79 2.52 12.94
C TRP A 547 -16.40 2.13 13.47
N SER A 548 -15.53 3.09 13.80
CA SER A 548 -14.16 2.89 14.29
C SER A 548 -14.12 2.42 15.75
N VAL A 549 -14.79 1.30 16.02
CA VAL A 549 -14.85 0.60 17.31
C VAL A 549 -14.52 -0.89 17.05
N PHE A 550 -13.40 -1.12 16.37
CA PHE A 550 -12.99 -2.44 15.86
C PHE A 550 -13.03 -3.53 16.93
N HIS A 551 -12.61 -3.18 18.14
CA HIS A 551 -12.44 -4.09 19.27
C HIS A 551 -13.70 -4.35 20.09
N ASP A 552 -14.75 -3.56 19.91
CA ASP A 552 -15.96 -3.66 20.75
C ASP A 552 -17.25 -3.32 20.00
N VAL A 553 -17.43 -3.97 18.84
CA VAL A 553 -18.63 -3.78 18.01
C VAL A 553 -19.91 -4.13 18.78
N GLN A 554 -19.89 -5.13 19.68
CA GLN A 554 -21.04 -5.38 20.57
C GLN A 554 -21.34 -4.16 21.45
N GLY A 555 -20.33 -3.54 22.05
CA GLY A 555 -20.54 -2.34 22.85
C GLY A 555 -21.09 -1.16 22.04
N LEU A 556 -20.74 -1.04 20.76
CA LEU A 556 -21.35 -0.07 19.83
C LEU A 556 -22.81 -0.44 19.48
N ILE A 557 -23.10 -1.72 19.25
CA ILE A 557 -24.47 -2.22 19.07
C ILE A 557 -25.35 -1.85 20.27
N ASP A 558 -24.83 -1.99 21.49
CA ASP A 558 -25.55 -1.66 22.72
C ASP A 558 -25.83 -0.14 22.81
N LEU A 559 -24.87 0.71 22.44
CA LEU A 559 -25.04 2.16 22.37
C LEU A 559 -26.13 2.57 21.36
N MET A 560 -26.22 1.87 20.23
CA MET A 560 -27.24 2.09 19.19
C MET A 560 -28.62 1.53 19.55
N GLY A 561 -28.77 0.91 20.72
CA GLY A 561 -30.05 0.34 21.17
C GLY A 561 -30.35 -1.04 20.58
N GLY A 562 -29.32 -1.78 20.20
CA GLY A 562 -29.42 -3.18 19.76
C GLY A 562 -29.24 -3.41 18.26
N LYS A 563 -29.19 -4.69 17.90
CA LYS A 563 -28.79 -5.18 16.55
C LYS A 563 -29.66 -4.62 15.43
N THR A 564 -30.97 -4.47 15.65
CA THR A 564 -31.91 -3.93 14.64
C THR A 564 -31.57 -2.49 14.28
N ASN A 565 -31.35 -1.63 15.28
CA ASN A 565 -31.00 -0.24 15.02
C ASN A 565 -29.60 -0.11 14.40
N PHE A 566 -28.65 -0.91 14.88
CA PHE A 566 -27.30 -0.96 14.33
C PHE A 566 -27.30 -1.34 12.85
N THR A 567 -28.01 -2.40 12.46
CA THR A 567 -28.11 -2.86 11.06
C THR A 567 -28.86 -1.86 10.18
N ALA A 568 -29.93 -1.24 10.69
CA ALA A 568 -30.62 -0.17 9.97
C ALA A 568 -29.71 1.04 9.74
N LYS A 569 -28.85 1.39 10.71
CA LYS A 569 -27.85 2.46 10.58
C LYS A 569 -26.78 2.10 9.53
N LEU A 570 -26.30 0.85 9.51
CA LEU A 570 -25.40 0.38 8.44
C LEU A 570 -26.08 0.45 7.06
N ASP A 571 -27.32 -0.02 6.94
CA ASP A 571 -28.09 0.05 5.68
C ASP A 571 -28.25 1.51 5.20
N SER A 572 -28.38 2.46 6.14
CA SER A 572 -28.50 3.87 5.82
C SER A 572 -27.24 4.45 5.16
N VAL A 573 -26.05 3.93 5.46
CA VAL A 573 -24.81 4.40 4.81
C VAL A 573 -24.89 4.22 3.29
N PHE A 574 -25.40 3.08 2.82
CA PHE A 574 -25.50 2.79 1.39
C PHE A 574 -26.68 3.48 0.68
N THR A 575 -27.67 3.94 1.44
CA THR A 575 -28.93 4.50 0.89
C THR A 575 -29.04 6.01 1.04
N LEU A 576 -28.31 6.63 1.97
CA LEU A 576 -28.19 8.07 2.06
C LEU A 576 -27.54 8.63 0.79
N PRO A 577 -27.95 9.83 0.33
CA PRO A 577 -27.23 10.48 -0.76
C PRO A 577 -25.80 10.82 -0.32
N PRO A 578 -24.82 10.87 -1.26
CA PRO A 578 -23.43 11.26 -0.98
C PRO A 578 -23.29 12.78 -0.77
N VAL A 579 -24.13 13.36 0.09
CA VAL A 579 -24.03 14.76 0.51
C VAL A 579 -22.83 14.94 1.43
N TYR A 580 -22.20 16.10 1.36
CA TYR A 580 -21.01 16.43 2.13
C TYR A 580 -21.04 17.91 2.52
N ASP A 581 -20.19 18.26 3.48
CA ASP A 581 -19.83 19.63 3.82
C ASP A 581 -18.30 19.70 3.92
N GLU A 582 -17.71 20.44 2.98
CA GLU A 582 -16.27 20.61 2.79
C GLU A 582 -15.70 21.86 3.48
N SER A 583 -16.50 22.57 4.29
CA SER A 583 -16.14 23.87 4.87
C SER A 583 -14.84 23.86 5.69
N TYR A 584 -14.44 22.72 6.23
CA TYR A 584 -13.14 22.55 6.89
C TYR A 584 -11.96 22.68 5.92
N TYR A 585 -12.06 22.04 4.76
CA TYR A 585 -11.01 22.03 3.74
C TYR A 585 -11.05 23.27 2.84
N GLY A 586 -12.22 23.92 2.74
CA GLY A 586 -12.45 25.09 1.88
C GLY A 586 -12.57 24.75 0.39
N ALA A 587 -12.48 23.47 0.02
CA ALA A 587 -12.67 22.94 -1.32
C ALA A 587 -13.05 21.46 -1.26
N VAL A 588 -13.60 20.94 -2.36
CA VAL A 588 -13.84 19.51 -2.52
C VAL A 588 -12.51 18.80 -2.76
N ILE A 589 -12.01 18.11 -1.74
CA ILE A 589 -10.85 17.20 -1.85
C ILE A 589 -11.22 15.94 -2.66
N HIS A 590 -10.21 15.19 -3.11
CA HIS A 590 -10.43 14.09 -4.05
C HIS A 590 -11.26 12.95 -3.42
N GLU A 591 -11.09 12.67 -2.14
CA GLU A 591 -11.78 11.64 -1.37
C GLU A 591 -13.30 11.90 -1.29
N ILE A 592 -13.69 13.18 -1.18
CA ILE A 592 -15.11 13.59 -1.26
C ILE A 592 -15.65 13.31 -2.66
N ARG A 593 -14.87 13.66 -3.70
CA ARG A 593 -15.27 13.46 -5.10
C ARG A 593 -15.41 11.97 -5.43
N GLU A 594 -14.49 11.15 -4.96
CA GLU A 594 -14.47 9.68 -5.11
C GLU A 594 -15.72 9.04 -4.52
N MET A 595 -16.05 9.38 -3.27
CA MET A 595 -17.31 8.95 -2.64
C MET A 595 -18.52 9.37 -3.48
N GLN A 596 -18.56 10.63 -3.94
CA GLN A 596 -19.70 11.17 -4.66
C GLN A 596 -19.99 10.42 -5.97
N ILE A 597 -18.95 10.03 -6.71
CA ILE A 597 -19.10 9.37 -8.01
C ILE A 597 -19.25 7.84 -7.90
N ALA A 598 -18.89 7.24 -6.78
CA ALA A 598 -19.03 5.80 -6.55
C ALA A 598 -20.49 5.31 -6.60
N ASN A 599 -21.46 6.21 -6.33
CA ASN A 599 -22.88 5.91 -6.25
C ASN A 599 -23.17 4.72 -5.28
N MET A 600 -22.62 4.83 -4.07
CA MET A 600 -22.80 3.89 -2.96
C MET A 600 -23.19 4.60 -1.67
N GLY A 601 -23.91 5.73 -1.80
CA GLY A 601 -24.28 6.59 -0.69
C GLY A 601 -23.09 7.20 0.03
N GLN A 602 -23.05 7.12 1.36
CA GLN A 602 -21.94 7.52 2.21
C GLN A 602 -20.84 6.44 2.34
N TYR A 603 -20.91 5.34 1.57
CA TYR A 603 -19.86 4.33 1.60
C TYR A 603 -18.64 4.76 0.77
N ALA A 604 -17.74 5.52 1.40
CA ALA A 604 -16.49 6.00 0.82
C ALA A 604 -15.38 4.92 0.84
N HIS A 605 -15.53 3.87 0.02
CA HIS A 605 -14.59 2.73 0.01
C HIS A 605 -13.11 3.12 -0.24
N GLY A 606 -12.89 4.16 -1.06
CA GLY A 606 -11.57 4.67 -1.40
C GLY A 606 -10.80 5.29 -0.24
N ASN A 607 -11.40 5.38 0.96
CA ASN A 607 -10.75 5.90 2.15
C ASN A 607 -10.85 4.90 3.33
N GLN A 608 -9.80 4.85 4.13
CA GLN A 608 -9.49 3.81 5.11
C GLN A 608 -10.47 3.68 6.30
N PRO A 609 -11.05 4.74 6.88
CA PRO A 609 -11.90 4.68 8.06
C PRO A 609 -13.11 3.75 7.95
N ILE A 610 -13.62 3.51 6.74
CA ILE A 610 -14.88 2.77 6.52
C ILE A 610 -14.66 1.39 5.90
N GLN A 611 -13.44 1.02 5.53
CA GLN A 611 -13.14 -0.22 4.79
C GLN A 611 -13.61 -1.51 5.50
N HIS A 612 -13.59 -1.54 6.84
CA HIS A 612 -14.07 -2.68 7.63
C HIS A 612 -15.59 -2.71 7.84
N MET A 613 -16.31 -1.61 7.55
CA MET A 613 -17.72 -1.41 7.94
C MET A 613 -18.65 -2.52 7.44
N ILE A 614 -18.45 -3.01 6.21
CA ILE A 614 -19.29 -4.06 5.62
C ILE A 614 -19.27 -5.32 6.49
N TYR A 615 -18.13 -5.66 7.09
CA TYR A 615 -17.99 -6.85 7.90
C TYR A 615 -18.74 -6.77 9.24
N LEU A 616 -19.20 -5.58 9.64
CA LEU A 616 -19.89 -5.37 10.91
C LEU A 616 -21.29 -6.02 10.96
N TYR A 617 -21.92 -6.29 9.81
CA TYR A 617 -23.17 -7.07 9.79
C TYR A 617 -23.02 -8.46 10.43
N ASN A 618 -21.81 -9.06 10.38
CA ASN A 618 -21.52 -10.34 11.02
C ASN A 618 -21.68 -10.32 12.55
N TYR A 619 -21.52 -9.15 13.18
CA TYR A 619 -21.64 -8.95 14.62
C TYR A 619 -23.09 -8.77 15.06
N ALA A 620 -23.95 -8.32 14.15
CA ALA A 620 -25.39 -8.17 14.37
C ALA A 620 -26.21 -9.38 13.93
N GLY A 621 -25.56 -10.45 13.44
CA GLY A 621 -26.23 -11.67 13.00
C GLY A 621 -26.90 -11.56 11.64
N GLU A 622 -26.45 -10.67 10.77
CA GLU A 622 -26.93 -10.56 9.38
C GLU A 622 -25.81 -10.75 8.35
N PRO A 623 -25.01 -11.84 8.42
CA PRO A 623 -23.82 -12.03 7.58
C PRO A 623 -24.11 -12.01 6.06
N TRP A 624 -25.34 -12.32 5.64
CA TRP A 624 -25.73 -12.24 4.23
C TRP A 624 -25.68 -10.80 3.67
N LYS A 625 -25.86 -9.77 4.50
CA LYS A 625 -25.69 -8.38 4.06
C LYS A 625 -24.22 -8.04 3.82
N ALA A 626 -23.31 -8.55 4.66
CA ALA A 626 -21.88 -8.45 4.41
C ALA A 626 -21.48 -9.14 3.10
N GLN A 627 -21.97 -10.37 2.88
CA GLN A 627 -21.71 -11.13 1.65
C GLN A 627 -22.14 -10.37 0.39
N TYR A 628 -23.32 -9.74 0.42
CA TYR A 628 -23.80 -8.90 -0.67
C TYR A 628 -22.84 -7.72 -0.91
N TRP A 629 -22.64 -6.87 0.09
CA TRP A 629 -21.88 -5.62 -0.10
C TRP A 629 -20.39 -5.87 -0.38
N VAL A 630 -19.75 -6.89 0.19
CA VAL A 630 -18.36 -7.24 -0.15
C VAL A 630 -18.24 -7.60 -1.63
N ARG A 631 -19.18 -8.40 -2.17
CA ARG A 631 -19.18 -8.77 -3.59
C ARG A 631 -19.48 -7.57 -4.48
N GLU A 632 -20.48 -6.76 -4.14
CA GLU A 632 -20.77 -5.52 -4.88
C GLU A 632 -19.58 -4.56 -4.91
N THR A 633 -18.85 -4.41 -3.81
CA THR A 633 -17.67 -3.55 -3.75
C THR A 633 -16.53 -4.10 -4.61
N MET A 634 -16.21 -5.40 -4.51
CA MET A 634 -15.16 -5.99 -5.35
C MET A 634 -15.49 -5.93 -6.84
N ASP A 635 -16.76 -6.11 -7.22
CA ASP A 635 -17.19 -6.15 -8.62
C ASP A 635 -17.29 -4.74 -9.25
N ARG A 636 -17.51 -3.69 -8.44
CA ARG A 636 -17.74 -2.31 -8.95
C ARG A 636 -16.57 -1.35 -8.75
N MET A 637 -15.81 -1.52 -7.67
CA MET A 637 -14.81 -0.52 -7.23
C MET A 637 -13.38 -0.92 -7.61
N TYR A 638 -13.20 -2.07 -8.26
CA TYR A 638 -11.90 -2.57 -8.68
C TYR A 638 -11.94 -3.09 -10.12
N THR A 639 -11.03 -2.61 -10.96
CA THR A 639 -10.83 -3.12 -12.32
C THR A 639 -9.32 -3.30 -12.57
N PRO A 640 -8.89 -4.16 -13.50
CA PRO A 640 -7.46 -4.33 -13.77
C PRO A 640 -6.87 -3.21 -14.65
N ALA A 641 -7.65 -2.15 -14.94
CA ALA A 641 -7.29 -1.08 -15.85
C ALA A 641 -6.40 -0.01 -15.18
N PRO A 642 -5.81 0.92 -15.96
CA PRO A 642 -5.02 2.02 -15.41
C PRO A 642 -5.75 2.91 -14.40
N ASP A 643 -7.09 3.00 -14.48
CA ASP A 643 -8.00 3.65 -13.54
C ASP A 643 -8.65 2.64 -12.57
N GLY A 644 -7.88 1.65 -12.12
CA GLY A 644 -8.40 0.43 -11.52
C GLY A 644 -8.90 0.48 -10.08
N TYR A 645 -8.55 1.50 -9.30
CA TYR A 645 -9.05 1.67 -7.92
C TYR A 645 -10.08 2.80 -7.84
N CYS A 646 -10.87 2.84 -6.77
CA CYS A 646 -11.88 3.89 -6.53
C CYS A 646 -11.41 5.05 -5.64
N GLY A 647 -10.10 5.14 -5.39
CA GLY A 647 -9.43 6.07 -4.48
C GLY A 647 -7.96 5.69 -4.35
N ASP A 648 -7.26 6.22 -3.36
CA ASP A 648 -5.83 5.93 -3.17
C ASP A 648 -5.55 4.45 -2.82
N GLU A 649 -4.40 3.95 -3.30
CA GLU A 649 -3.97 2.57 -3.07
C GLU A 649 -3.38 2.37 -1.66
N ASP A 650 -2.73 3.43 -1.16
CA ASP A 650 -2.18 3.58 0.19
C ASP A 650 -1.31 2.42 0.67
N ASN A 651 -0.17 2.26 -0.01
CA ASN A 651 0.95 1.42 0.40
C ASN A 651 0.56 -0.05 0.61
N GLY A 652 -0.36 -0.56 -0.21
CA GLY A 652 -0.86 -1.93 -0.09
C GLY A 652 -2.12 -2.08 0.77
N GLN A 653 -2.63 -1.04 1.45
CA GLN A 653 -3.80 -1.16 2.31
C GLN A 653 -5.07 -1.50 1.50
N THR A 654 -5.40 -0.71 0.50
CA THR A 654 -6.59 -0.92 -0.34
C THR A 654 -6.46 -2.22 -1.14
N SER A 655 -5.24 -2.54 -1.60
CA SER A 655 -4.95 -3.83 -2.24
C SER A 655 -5.09 -5.03 -1.29
N ALA A 656 -4.63 -4.92 -0.04
CA ALA A 656 -4.75 -5.98 0.96
C ALA A 656 -6.21 -6.21 1.33
N TRP A 657 -7.03 -5.15 1.35
CA TRP A 657 -8.48 -5.29 1.49
C TRP A 657 -9.05 -6.17 0.39
N TYR A 658 -8.71 -5.93 -0.89
CA TYR A 658 -9.19 -6.74 -2.01
C TYR A 658 -8.73 -8.20 -1.88
N VAL A 659 -7.44 -8.43 -1.58
CA VAL A 659 -6.88 -9.78 -1.45
C VAL A 659 -7.60 -10.58 -0.36
N PHE A 660 -7.76 -10.02 0.84
CA PHE A 660 -8.50 -10.67 1.93
C PHE A 660 -9.97 -10.92 1.56
N SER A 661 -10.64 -9.90 1.03
CA SER A 661 -12.05 -9.98 0.64
C SER A 661 -12.30 -11.06 -0.41
N ALA A 662 -11.42 -11.16 -1.41
CA ALA A 662 -11.51 -12.17 -2.47
C ALA A 662 -11.28 -13.59 -1.96
N LEU A 663 -10.49 -13.76 -0.89
CA LEU A 663 -10.34 -15.03 -0.18
C LEU A 663 -11.54 -15.36 0.72
N GLY A 664 -12.40 -14.38 1.00
CA GLY A 664 -13.66 -14.54 1.73
C GLY A 664 -13.59 -14.21 3.22
N PHE A 665 -12.53 -13.55 3.70
CA PHE A 665 -12.41 -13.14 5.10
C PHE A 665 -11.52 -11.91 5.29
N TYR A 666 -11.73 -11.11 6.34
CA TYR A 666 -11.02 -9.84 6.58
C TYR A 666 -10.65 -9.64 8.05
N PRO A 667 -9.46 -9.10 8.37
CA PRO A 667 -9.00 -8.83 9.73
C PRO A 667 -9.64 -7.54 10.32
N VAL A 668 -10.93 -7.57 10.66
CA VAL A 668 -11.64 -6.39 11.22
C VAL A 668 -10.95 -5.82 12.47
N THR A 669 -10.43 -6.70 13.33
CA THR A 669 -9.84 -6.33 14.61
C THR A 669 -8.43 -6.91 14.71
N PRO A 670 -7.40 -6.26 14.12
CA PRO A 670 -6.02 -6.60 14.43
C PRO A 670 -5.78 -6.52 15.95
N ALA A 671 -4.86 -7.34 16.46
CA ALA A 671 -4.69 -7.71 17.86
C ALA A 671 -5.76 -8.71 18.41
N THR A 672 -6.45 -9.42 17.52
CA THR A 672 -7.23 -10.62 17.85
C THR A 672 -6.77 -11.82 17.02
N ASP A 673 -7.17 -13.02 17.44
CA ASP A 673 -6.95 -14.26 16.68
C ASP A 673 -8.00 -14.46 15.57
N GLN A 674 -8.67 -13.42 15.06
CA GLN A 674 -9.86 -13.58 14.21
C GLN A 674 -9.77 -12.85 12.86
N TYR A 675 -10.29 -13.53 11.82
CA TYR A 675 -10.65 -12.95 10.53
C TYR A 675 -12.16 -13.10 10.31
N VAL A 676 -12.88 -12.00 10.09
CA VAL A 676 -14.35 -12.00 9.93
C VAL A 676 -14.72 -12.42 8.51
N LEU A 677 -15.72 -13.30 8.37
CA LEU A 677 -16.13 -13.82 7.06
C LEU A 677 -16.82 -12.75 6.20
N GLY A 678 -16.51 -12.78 4.91
CA GLY A 678 -17.24 -12.11 3.82
C GLY A 678 -17.86 -13.16 2.91
N ALA A 679 -17.55 -13.08 1.61
CA ALA A 679 -17.86 -14.11 0.62
C ALA A 679 -16.68 -14.26 -0.35
N PRO A 680 -16.20 -15.50 -0.62
CA PRO A 680 -15.08 -15.70 -1.53
C PRO A 680 -15.43 -15.26 -2.96
N LEU A 681 -14.43 -14.83 -3.73
CA LEU A 681 -14.58 -14.43 -5.13
C LEU A 681 -14.30 -15.58 -6.12
N PHE A 682 -13.32 -16.43 -5.78
CA PHE A 682 -12.87 -17.53 -6.62
C PHE A 682 -13.58 -18.84 -6.27
N LYS A 683 -13.58 -19.79 -7.21
CA LYS A 683 -14.09 -21.16 -6.94
C LYS A 683 -13.13 -21.96 -6.08
N LYS A 684 -11.84 -21.65 -6.15
CA LYS A 684 -10.83 -22.25 -5.29
C LYS A 684 -9.67 -21.28 -5.07
N ALA A 685 -9.16 -21.27 -3.85
CA ALA A 685 -7.90 -20.60 -3.50
C ALA A 685 -7.05 -21.54 -2.63
N THR A 686 -5.75 -21.56 -2.89
CA THR A 686 -4.78 -22.37 -2.17
C THR A 686 -3.66 -21.48 -1.66
N LEU A 687 -3.52 -21.37 -0.35
CA LEU A 687 -2.52 -20.55 0.33
C LEU A 687 -1.43 -21.43 0.92
N GLN A 688 -0.18 -21.16 0.55
CA GLN A 688 1.02 -21.83 1.06
C GLN A 688 1.66 -20.98 2.16
N LEU A 689 1.53 -21.44 3.41
CA LEU A 689 2.02 -20.76 4.59
C LEU A 689 3.51 -21.04 4.82
N GLU A 690 4.23 -20.13 5.46
CA GLU A 690 5.70 -20.27 5.67
C GLU A 690 6.07 -21.47 6.54
N ASN A 691 5.15 -21.93 7.38
CA ASN A 691 5.34 -23.12 8.20
C ASN A 691 5.13 -24.44 7.43
N GLY A 692 5.00 -24.38 6.10
CA GLY A 692 4.80 -25.53 5.21
C GLY A 692 3.39 -26.12 5.23
N LYS A 693 2.45 -25.50 5.94
CA LYS A 693 1.03 -25.88 5.91
C LYS A 693 0.29 -25.18 4.77
N GLN A 694 -0.85 -25.75 4.42
CA GLN A 694 -1.70 -25.24 3.35
C GLN A 694 -3.09 -24.90 3.89
N LEU A 695 -3.62 -23.76 3.45
CA LEU A 695 -5.03 -23.42 3.56
C LEU A 695 -5.67 -23.57 2.18
N VAL A 696 -6.68 -24.44 2.08
CA VAL A 696 -7.48 -24.64 0.87
C VAL A 696 -8.86 -24.09 1.10
N ILE A 697 -9.29 -23.19 0.22
CA ILE A 697 -10.63 -22.60 0.22
C ILE A 697 -11.34 -23.09 -1.03
N SER A 698 -12.50 -23.71 -0.86
CA SER A 698 -13.28 -24.34 -1.93
C SER A 698 -14.70 -23.75 -1.94
N ALA A 699 -15.13 -23.25 -3.08
CA ALA A 699 -16.45 -22.68 -3.33
C ALA A 699 -16.89 -23.02 -4.77
N PRO A 700 -17.09 -24.31 -5.11
CA PRO A 700 -17.22 -24.74 -6.51
C PRO A 700 -18.44 -24.16 -7.22
N GLU A 701 -19.51 -23.84 -6.48
CA GLU A 701 -20.72 -23.20 -7.01
C GLU A 701 -20.60 -21.68 -7.16
N ASN A 702 -19.46 -21.07 -6.78
CA ASN A 702 -19.27 -19.62 -6.82
C ASN A 702 -19.44 -19.08 -8.25
N SER A 703 -20.17 -17.99 -8.37
CA SER A 703 -20.44 -17.28 -9.62
C SER A 703 -20.81 -15.82 -9.34
N ALA A 704 -21.15 -15.04 -10.38
CA ALA A 704 -21.71 -13.71 -10.20
C ALA A 704 -23.07 -13.75 -9.45
N ASP A 705 -23.88 -14.77 -9.70
CA ASP A 705 -25.19 -14.94 -9.06
C ASP A 705 -25.07 -15.57 -7.66
N ASN A 706 -24.22 -16.59 -7.51
CA ASN A 706 -24.07 -17.36 -6.29
C ASN A 706 -23.11 -16.68 -5.29
N LYS A 707 -23.55 -15.54 -4.73
CA LYS A 707 -22.76 -14.73 -3.79
C LYS A 707 -22.98 -15.02 -2.31
N TYR A 708 -23.99 -15.80 -1.95
CA TYR A 708 -24.32 -16.07 -0.55
C TYR A 708 -23.78 -17.41 -0.07
N ILE A 709 -23.34 -17.46 1.18
CA ILE A 709 -22.90 -18.70 1.83
C ILE A 709 -24.11 -19.37 2.45
N ASN A 710 -24.56 -20.49 1.88
CA ASN A 710 -25.64 -21.29 2.45
C ASN A 710 -25.17 -22.13 3.64
N SER A 711 -24.01 -22.76 3.51
CA SER A 711 -23.38 -23.52 4.59
C SER A 711 -21.86 -23.51 4.42
N MET A 712 -21.14 -23.83 5.50
CA MET A 712 -19.68 -23.88 5.50
C MET A 712 -19.18 -25.08 6.29
N ARG A 713 -18.08 -25.69 5.85
CA ARG A 713 -17.33 -26.68 6.61
C ARG A 713 -15.90 -26.20 6.82
N LEU A 714 -15.36 -26.49 8.00
CA LEU A 714 -13.95 -26.32 8.32
C LEU A 714 -13.38 -27.70 8.68
N ASN A 715 -12.41 -28.17 7.91
CA ASN A 715 -11.82 -29.50 8.03
C ASN A 715 -12.89 -30.61 8.07
N GLY A 716 -13.87 -30.52 7.15
CA GLY A 716 -14.97 -31.47 7.01
C GLY A 716 -16.10 -31.36 8.05
N LYS A 717 -15.95 -30.50 9.08
CA LYS A 717 -16.96 -30.30 10.13
C LYS A 717 -17.81 -29.07 9.84
N SER A 718 -19.11 -29.17 10.13
CA SER A 718 -20.02 -28.01 10.02
C SER A 718 -19.51 -26.82 10.82
N TYR A 719 -19.54 -25.64 10.20
CA TYR A 719 -19.00 -24.41 10.78
C TYR A 719 -19.99 -23.25 10.63
N ASP A 720 -20.53 -22.78 11.74
CA ASP A 720 -21.58 -21.75 11.78
C ASP A 720 -21.08 -20.38 12.27
N LYS A 721 -19.78 -20.26 12.63
CA LYS A 721 -19.22 -18.96 13.05
C LYS A 721 -19.02 -18.03 11.85
N ASN A 722 -19.08 -16.73 12.12
CA ASN A 722 -18.87 -15.66 11.16
C ASN A 722 -17.42 -15.17 11.12
N TRP A 723 -16.47 -15.97 11.59
CA TRP A 723 -15.06 -15.64 11.64
C TRP A 723 -14.21 -16.90 11.61
N LEU A 724 -12.94 -16.78 11.26
CA LEU A 724 -11.92 -17.83 11.24
C LEU A 724 -10.83 -17.49 12.26
N SER A 725 -10.32 -18.51 12.94
CA SER A 725 -9.21 -18.34 13.90
C SER A 725 -7.87 -18.34 13.17
N HIS A 726 -7.00 -17.36 13.41
CA HIS A 726 -5.66 -17.32 12.84
C HIS A 726 -4.85 -18.57 13.23
N SER A 727 -4.85 -18.92 14.51
CA SER A 727 -4.17 -20.12 15.01
C SER A 727 -4.68 -21.44 14.40
N GLU A 728 -5.97 -21.53 14.05
CA GLU A 728 -6.49 -22.67 13.30
C GLU A 728 -6.06 -22.66 11.83
N LEU A 729 -6.03 -21.50 11.17
CA LEU A 729 -5.55 -21.39 9.79
C LEU A 729 -4.07 -21.82 9.67
N LEU A 730 -3.23 -21.42 10.64
CA LEU A 730 -1.81 -21.79 10.66
C LEU A 730 -1.56 -23.29 10.80
N LYS A 731 -2.52 -24.10 11.29
CA LYS A 731 -2.38 -25.56 11.35
C LYS A 731 -2.55 -26.22 9.98
N GLY A 732 -2.95 -25.44 8.97
CA GLY A 732 -3.51 -25.92 7.72
C GLY A 732 -5.01 -26.17 7.89
N ALA A 733 -5.79 -25.76 6.90
CA ALA A 733 -7.24 -25.88 6.95
C ALA A 733 -7.83 -26.11 5.55
N ALA A 734 -8.91 -26.87 5.49
CA ALA A 734 -9.80 -26.96 4.34
C ALA A 734 -11.11 -26.25 4.69
N ILE A 735 -11.44 -25.20 3.94
CA ILE A 735 -12.67 -24.42 4.09
C ILE A 735 -13.54 -24.69 2.88
N ASP A 736 -14.69 -25.30 3.09
CA ASP A 736 -15.65 -25.58 2.03
C ASP A 736 -16.88 -24.66 2.21
N PHE A 737 -17.12 -23.80 1.23
CA PHE A 737 -18.29 -22.95 1.13
C PHE A 737 -19.29 -23.55 0.15
N GLN A 738 -20.53 -23.72 0.59
CA GLN A 738 -21.64 -24.00 -0.30
C GLN A 738 -22.29 -22.67 -0.71
N MET A 739 -22.10 -22.28 -1.96
CA MET A 739 -22.58 -20.98 -2.47
C MET A 739 -23.99 -21.06 -3.07
N THR A 740 -24.81 -20.03 -2.88
CA THR A 740 -26.17 -19.92 -3.40
C THR A 740 -26.50 -18.51 -3.88
N ASN A 741 -27.50 -18.38 -4.75
CA ASN A 741 -28.00 -17.09 -5.24
C ASN A 741 -28.99 -16.40 -4.30
N SER A 742 -29.45 -17.11 -3.27
CA SER A 742 -30.39 -16.61 -2.26
C SER A 742 -29.77 -16.69 -0.87
N PRO A 743 -29.99 -15.69 0.00
CA PRO A 743 -29.37 -15.66 1.32
C PRO A 743 -29.98 -16.71 2.27
N ASN A 744 -29.13 -17.46 2.97
CA ASN A 744 -29.54 -18.23 4.13
C ASN A 744 -29.61 -17.31 5.35
N LYS A 745 -30.83 -16.91 5.74
CA LYS A 745 -31.08 -16.00 6.87
C LYS A 745 -31.01 -16.68 8.25
N GLN A 746 -30.72 -17.97 8.31
CA GLN A 746 -30.58 -18.72 9.56
C GLN A 746 -29.11 -18.93 9.97
N ARG A 747 -28.18 -19.00 9.01
CA ARG A 747 -26.74 -19.22 9.26
C ARG A 747 -26.11 -18.01 9.97
N GLY A 748 -25.28 -18.27 10.98
CA GLY A 748 -24.46 -17.23 11.62
C GLY A 748 -25.25 -16.19 12.42
N THR A 749 -26.50 -16.49 12.79
CA THR A 749 -27.39 -15.56 13.49
C THR A 749 -27.33 -15.69 15.01
N LYS A 750 -26.79 -16.80 15.53
CA LYS A 750 -26.69 -17.08 16.96
C LYS A 750 -25.50 -16.35 17.58
N GLU A 751 -25.62 -15.97 18.85
CA GLU A 751 -24.56 -15.22 19.55
C GLU A 751 -23.19 -15.92 19.59
N GLY A 752 -23.17 -17.25 19.62
CA GLY A 752 -21.92 -18.04 19.56
C GLY A 752 -21.21 -17.99 18.21
N ALA A 753 -21.87 -17.47 17.16
CA ALA A 753 -21.30 -17.30 15.83
C ALA A 753 -20.59 -15.96 15.64
N TYR A 754 -20.93 -14.94 16.43
CA TYR A 754 -20.40 -13.60 16.18
C TYR A 754 -18.90 -13.50 16.50
N PRO A 755 -18.18 -12.57 15.86
CA PRO A 755 -16.79 -12.32 16.17
C PRO A 755 -16.58 -11.69 17.55
N TYR A 756 -15.31 -11.52 17.91
CA TYR A 756 -14.85 -10.96 19.18
C TYR A 756 -15.42 -9.56 19.43
N SER A 757 -15.81 -9.26 20.66
CA SER A 757 -16.02 -7.89 21.13
C SER A 757 -15.65 -7.82 22.61
N LEU A 758 -14.95 -6.76 23.00
CA LEU A 758 -14.45 -6.58 24.37
C LEU A 758 -15.58 -6.66 25.41
N SER A 759 -16.75 -6.09 25.14
CA SER A 759 -17.91 -6.15 26.04
C SER A 759 -18.49 -7.58 26.24
N ARG A 760 -18.04 -8.56 25.44
CA ARG A 760 -18.40 -9.98 25.58
C ARG A 760 -17.29 -10.83 26.21
N GLU A 761 -16.12 -10.25 26.43
CA GLU A 761 -15.01 -10.91 27.10
C GLU A 761 -15.35 -11.10 28.58
N LYS A 762 -15.19 -12.33 29.09
CA LYS A 762 -15.56 -12.72 30.47
C LYS A 762 -14.36 -12.76 31.40
#